data_AF-A0A453LYE6-F1
#
_entry.id   AF-A0A453LYE6-F1
#
_cell.length_a   1.000
_cell.length_b   1.000
_cell.length_c   1.000
_cell.angle_alpha   90.00
_cell.angle_beta   90.00
_cell.angle_gamma   90.00
#
_symmetry.space_group_name_H-M   'P 1'
#
loop_
_entity.id
_entity.type
_entity.pdbx_description
1 polymer ?
#
loop_
_entity_poly.entity_id
_entity_poly.type
_entity_poly.pdbx_seq_one_letter_code
_entity_poly.pdbx_strand_id
1 'polypeptide(L)'
;GSESTAVPLDLLLQITDGFSEERKLGSGSFGEVYLGVHPDGQKIAVKKIYDMPGVDEEQFQNEFKNLARLQHRNIVRLVGYCHHIQEVPAMYEGKLVLAEKIHRALCLEYMSNGSLEKYISDECDKYDWHTGYGIIKGICQGLKYLHTKLKPPIYHLDLKPANILLDENMVPRIADFGISRLFGDERTRATKSTLGTQGYLPPEYIRNYLISSKFDIFSLGVVIIKIMAGRAGYYRSAEMSSHEFTNFVQENWTNRLHETSSLMKAYSKQVKICIEIGLSCVQEDRHKRPTVKNIVDRLNETETECTYAYKKFDVQENSGGLTPDYFMNNGRPVSEVPLNNDASPSKQARTAWQYPTDMTAQQELGERQAASLPDGIYEPPRQISEGFPESGGTTRVKLRFVDVEGPKDPLYTGCPVQWLNGENAKVVIFENDKQITQGNLSKLKIEILAVHADFFTERGQADFTKEEFNKQIHMYNENESVLTTVNLKNGEACIGSFFFTESYRKKLRLTARVERQDLAVRVQEAITDPFVIKDHRSALNGKRYPPSKEEAVHHLENISLKGKRCNDLADKNITTVKRLMRHYHRDKSGLQKLTGMKDEDWSTMVTHATTCDPGVEIYSYGVAEENCELLFNDFYDLVGVLTNGDYVPVSHLDQFQQLKMKSWKMSAFKKLEEREKSGVLIPDYLMMNGCPVRTVPLNNDAGPSVQAKRTSQYPNDIAAQHEFGDRHSLIGFSLAEVLSNNDAGDSKQEQTVHQGHGQPDASITQANILNDQGSLSAQPTPLHNFLPVPADEMITRASLTDEQTEYFSTTDEQTEYFSTTDSLGINTGDLKQVIIACGKAAAGNGIYETEVLISELRQLVSISGDPMQRLGACMLEGLVARFSSSGSKLYKSLNCKEPTSPELMSYMHLLYDMCPLYKFGYMSANGAIAEAVKGENFVHIIDFQIAQGSQWITIIQALAARPAGPPCLRITGIDDSNSAYARGGGLDMVGTRLHSISASCGLPFEFNAVHAASHEVYIQHLDTRPGEAIVVNFAYQLHHTPDESVSVENHRDRIIRMIKSLAPRVVTLVEQESNTNTTPFFQRYLETLDYYTAVFESIDVALPRDDKTRISTEQHCLARDIISLIACEGAERVERHEVFGKWKARFAMAGFRPYPLCSLVNNTIKTLLDDYHRCYRLEERDGVLYLGWKSRMLVVSSAWR
;
A
#
# COMPACT_ATOMS: atom_id res chain seq x y z
N GLY A 1 -4.84 -32.25 -10.16
CA GLY A 1 -3.46 -32.33 -9.62
C GLY A 1 -3.52 -32.97 -8.26
N SER A 2 -2.42 -32.94 -7.49
CA SER A 2 -2.48 -33.14 -6.05
C SER A 2 -3.12 -31.92 -5.40
N GLU A 3 -4.16 -32.09 -4.60
CA GLU A 3 -4.74 -31.00 -3.81
C GLU A 3 -3.75 -30.61 -2.70
N SER A 4 -3.56 -29.31 -2.47
CA SER A 4 -2.68 -28.82 -1.39
C SER A 4 -3.37 -29.04 -0.05
N THR A 5 -2.77 -29.87 0.81
CA THR A 5 -3.38 -30.28 2.08
C THR A 5 -3.20 -29.23 3.18
N ALA A 6 -4.14 -29.21 4.13
CA ALA A 6 -3.95 -28.50 5.38
C ALA A 6 -2.93 -29.24 6.26
N VAL A 7 -1.97 -28.52 6.83
CA VAL A 7 -0.88 -29.04 7.66
C VAL A 7 -1.09 -28.56 9.11
N PRO A 8 -1.19 -29.45 10.11
CA PRO A 8 -1.34 -29.06 11.51
C PRO A 8 -0.16 -28.22 12.02
N LEU A 9 -0.44 -27.26 12.90
CA LEU A 9 0.59 -26.40 13.49
C LEU A 9 1.64 -27.21 14.27
N ASP A 10 1.21 -28.22 15.02
CA ASP A 10 2.10 -29.10 15.79
C ASP A 10 3.12 -29.83 14.91
N LEU A 11 2.70 -30.23 13.70
CA LEU A 11 3.59 -30.86 12.72
C LEU A 11 4.59 -29.84 12.14
N LEU A 12 4.16 -28.59 11.90
CA LEU A 12 5.08 -27.52 11.50
C LEU A 12 6.11 -27.20 12.59
N LEU A 13 5.66 -27.09 13.85
CA LEU A 13 6.55 -26.92 15.00
C LEU A 13 7.54 -28.09 15.10
N GLN A 14 7.10 -29.33 14.93
CA GLN A 14 7.98 -30.51 14.97
C GLN A 14 9.04 -30.48 13.86
N ILE A 15 8.65 -30.28 12.61
CA ILE A 15 9.60 -30.38 11.47
C ILE A 15 10.51 -29.16 11.32
N THR A 16 10.13 -28.01 11.88
CA THR A 16 10.93 -26.77 11.89
C THR A 16 11.65 -26.49 13.21
N ASP A 17 11.69 -27.47 14.14
CA ASP A 17 12.39 -27.35 15.43
C ASP A 17 11.87 -26.16 16.29
N GLY A 18 10.56 -25.96 16.29
CA GLY A 18 9.90 -24.82 16.94
C GLY A 18 10.00 -23.49 16.17
N PHE A 19 10.30 -23.54 14.86
CA PHE A 19 10.75 -22.41 14.04
C PHE A 19 12.09 -21.82 14.52
N SER A 20 13.10 -22.68 14.74
CA SER A 20 14.42 -22.24 15.22
C SER A 20 15.21 -21.43 14.18
N GLU A 21 16.11 -20.57 14.65
CA GLU A 21 16.95 -19.75 13.76
C GLU A 21 17.96 -20.61 12.97
N GLU A 22 18.40 -21.76 13.51
CA GLU A 22 19.21 -22.75 12.79
C GLU A 22 18.46 -23.39 11.61
N ARG A 23 17.13 -23.39 11.64
CA ARG A 23 16.28 -23.82 10.52
C ARG A 23 15.94 -22.70 9.56
N LYS A 24 16.33 -21.45 9.82
CA LYS A 24 15.94 -20.29 9.00
C LYS A 24 16.65 -20.29 7.65
N LEU A 25 15.85 -20.26 6.58
CA LEU A 25 16.29 -20.17 5.18
C LEU A 25 16.33 -18.73 4.67
N GLY A 26 15.55 -17.83 5.28
CA GLY A 26 15.54 -16.40 4.99
C GLY A 26 14.34 -15.67 5.60
N SER A 27 14.32 -14.35 5.46
CA SER A 27 13.21 -13.47 5.87
C SER A 27 12.87 -12.49 4.76
N GLY A 28 11.61 -12.05 4.73
CA GLY A 28 11.11 -11.07 3.77
C GLY A 28 10.13 -10.07 4.40
N SER A 29 9.54 -9.21 3.59
CA SER A 29 8.56 -8.19 4.04
C SER A 29 7.23 -8.77 4.54
N PHE A 30 7.00 -10.08 4.33
CA PHE A 30 5.70 -10.75 4.49
C PHE A 30 5.77 -12.04 5.33
N GLY A 31 6.92 -12.32 5.93
CA GLY A 31 7.13 -13.52 6.72
C GLY A 31 8.57 -14.05 6.70
N GLU A 32 8.75 -15.19 7.35
CA GLU A 32 10.03 -15.88 7.53
C GLU A 32 9.94 -17.30 6.97
N VAL A 33 11.01 -17.79 6.35
CA VAL A 33 11.05 -19.09 5.69
C VAL A 33 11.97 -20.03 6.46
N TYR A 34 11.45 -21.19 6.85
CA TYR A 34 12.16 -22.21 7.63
C TYR A 34 12.27 -23.54 6.89
N LEU A 35 13.32 -24.31 7.17
CA LEU A 35 13.55 -25.66 6.70
C LEU A 35 12.75 -26.65 7.55
N GLY A 36 11.64 -27.14 7.01
CA GLY A 36 10.94 -28.30 7.54
C GLY A 36 11.63 -29.59 7.11
N VAL A 37 11.92 -30.49 8.05
CA VAL A 37 12.40 -31.85 7.78
C VAL A 37 11.46 -32.85 8.43
N HIS A 38 10.75 -33.63 7.61
CA HIS A 38 9.87 -34.70 8.07
C HIS A 38 10.66 -35.90 8.65
N PRO A 39 10.05 -36.75 9.49
CA PRO A 39 10.72 -37.91 10.08
C PRO A 39 11.24 -38.96 9.08
N ASP A 40 10.74 -38.95 7.84
CA ASP A 40 11.21 -39.78 6.71
C ASP A 40 12.40 -39.14 5.94
N GLY A 41 12.83 -37.95 6.34
CA GLY A 41 13.88 -37.16 5.70
C GLY A 41 13.39 -36.21 4.61
N GLN A 42 12.09 -36.17 4.27
CA GLN A 42 11.57 -35.25 3.26
C GLN A 42 11.72 -33.78 3.71
N LYS A 43 12.25 -32.94 2.82
CA LYS A 43 12.51 -31.52 3.09
C LYS A 43 11.45 -30.63 2.43
N ILE A 44 10.95 -29.65 3.19
CA ILE A 44 10.05 -28.58 2.71
C ILE A 44 10.54 -27.21 3.18
N ALA A 45 10.09 -26.15 2.51
CA ALA A 45 10.28 -24.77 2.96
C ALA A 45 8.96 -24.24 3.53
N VAL A 46 8.94 -23.84 4.80
CA VAL A 46 7.75 -23.36 5.51
C VAL A 46 7.84 -21.83 5.61
N LYS A 47 7.09 -21.12 4.76
CA LYS A 47 6.93 -19.65 4.82
C LYS A 47 5.86 -19.32 5.85
N LYS A 48 6.28 -19.03 7.08
CA LYS A 48 5.45 -18.52 8.18
C LYS A 48 5.16 -17.03 7.90
N ILE A 49 3.89 -16.65 7.81
CA ILE A 49 3.49 -15.25 7.61
C ILE A 49 3.66 -14.50 8.95
N TYR A 50 3.80 -13.18 8.89
CA TYR A 50 3.73 -12.35 10.10
C TYR A 50 2.31 -12.34 10.71
N ASP A 51 2.17 -11.67 11.86
CA ASP A 51 0.98 -11.65 12.70
C ASP A 51 0.43 -10.22 12.82
N MET A 52 0.33 -9.50 11.68
CA MET A 52 -0.13 -8.12 11.61
C MET A 52 -1.66 -8.06 11.35
N PRO A 53 -2.46 -7.43 12.23
CA PRO A 53 -3.90 -7.34 12.05
C PRO A 53 -4.32 -6.67 10.73
N GLY A 54 -5.26 -7.32 10.02
CA GLY A 54 -5.93 -6.78 8.83
C GLY A 54 -5.15 -6.83 7.51
N VAL A 55 -3.82 -6.70 7.52
CA VAL A 55 -3.00 -6.72 6.30
C VAL A 55 -2.74 -8.16 5.82
N ASP A 56 -2.40 -9.05 6.75
CA ASP A 56 -1.79 -10.34 6.41
C ASP A 56 -2.80 -11.39 5.90
N GLU A 57 -4.10 -11.17 6.10
CA GLU A 57 -5.15 -12.04 5.56
C GLU A 57 -5.30 -11.87 4.03
N GLU A 58 -5.39 -10.64 3.51
CA GLU A 58 -5.45 -10.42 2.05
C GLU A 58 -4.19 -10.97 1.37
N GLN A 59 -3.03 -10.81 2.01
CA GLN A 59 -1.76 -11.33 1.53
C GLN A 59 -1.69 -12.86 1.51
N PHE A 60 -1.96 -13.53 2.65
CA PHE A 60 -1.96 -14.99 2.72
C PHE A 60 -2.94 -15.58 1.71
N GLN A 61 -4.14 -14.99 1.63
CA GLN A 61 -5.16 -15.39 0.66
C GLN A 61 -4.71 -15.16 -0.79
N ASN A 62 -4.06 -14.04 -1.12
CA ASN A 62 -3.55 -13.78 -2.47
C ASN A 62 -2.47 -14.80 -2.86
N GLU A 63 -1.45 -14.99 -2.02
CA GLU A 63 -0.35 -15.90 -2.32
C GLU A 63 -0.82 -17.36 -2.38
N PHE A 64 -1.67 -17.79 -1.43
CA PHE A 64 -2.31 -19.11 -1.46
C PHE A 64 -3.14 -19.31 -2.74
N LYS A 65 -4.05 -18.37 -3.07
CA LYS A 65 -4.91 -18.46 -4.26
C LYS A 65 -4.11 -18.43 -5.56
N ASN A 66 -2.97 -17.74 -5.60
CA ASN A 66 -2.07 -17.77 -6.75
C ASN A 66 -1.33 -19.11 -6.81
N LEU A 67 -0.61 -19.52 -5.77
CA LEU A 67 0.18 -20.76 -5.76
C LEU A 67 -0.66 -22.03 -5.96
N ALA A 68 -1.85 -22.13 -5.37
CA ALA A 68 -2.70 -23.32 -5.44
C ALA A 68 -3.20 -23.68 -6.86
N ARG A 69 -3.08 -22.77 -7.83
CA ARG A 69 -3.40 -23.02 -9.25
C ARG A 69 -2.18 -23.18 -10.16
N LEU A 70 -0.96 -23.06 -9.63
CA LEU A 70 0.28 -23.09 -10.41
C LEU A 70 0.87 -24.50 -10.44
N GLN A 71 1.01 -25.07 -11.63
CA GLN A 71 1.66 -26.36 -11.85
C GLN A 71 2.57 -26.30 -13.08
N HIS A 72 3.85 -25.99 -12.86
CA HIS A 72 4.87 -25.90 -13.91
C HIS A 72 6.27 -26.22 -13.34
N ARG A 73 7.16 -26.84 -14.14
CA ARG A 73 8.51 -27.25 -13.68
C ARG A 73 9.36 -26.09 -13.17
N ASN A 74 9.15 -24.89 -13.71
CA ASN A 74 9.92 -23.68 -13.39
C ASN A 74 9.16 -22.70 -12.46
N ILE A 75 8.25 -23.20 -11.63
CA ILE A 75 7.53 -22.43 -10.61
C ILE A 75 7.56 -23.25 -9.32
N VAL A 76 7.75 -22.61 -8.16
CA VAL A 76 7.75 -23.31 -6.87
C VAL A 76 6.36 -23.87 -6.57
N ARG A 77 6.30 -25.16 -6.24
CA ARG A 77 5.04 -25.86 -5.96
C ARG A 77 4.60 -25.70 -4.51
N LEU A 78 3.33 -25.37 -4.31
CA LEU A 78 2.67 -25.50 -3.01
C LEU A 78 2.49 -27.00 -2.66
N VAL A 79 2.99 -27.39 -1.50
CA VAL A 79 2.83 -28.74 -0.91
C VAL A 79 1.60 -28.77 0.00
N GLY A 80 1.42 -27.72 0.80
CA GLY A 80 0.31 -27.58 1.74
C GLY A 80 0.29 -26.18 2.38
N TYR A 81 -0.60 -25.98 3.35
CA TYR A 81 -0.76 -24.71 4.05
C TYR A 81 -1.18 -24.93 5.50
N CYS A 82 -0.89 -23.99 6.39
CA CYS A 82 -1.44 -23.94 7.74
C CYS A 82 -2.23 -22.64 7.92
N HIS A 83 -3.39 -22.77 8.54
CA HIS A 83 -4.23 -21.65 8.97
C HIS A 83 -4.93 -22.08 10.27
N HIS A 84 -4.17 -22.04 11.37
CA HIS A 84 -4.61 -22.55 12.67
C HIS A 84 -4.90 -21.38 13.62
N ILE A 85 -6.12 -21.31 14.13
CA ILE A 85 -6.52 -20.36 15.17
C ILE A 85 -6.27 -21.03 16.52
N GLN A 86 -5.42 -20.41 17.34
CA GLN A 86 -5.12 -20.82 18.70
C GLN A 86 -5.67 -19.78 19.68
N GLU A 87 -6.52 -20.18 20.60
CA GLU A 87 -6.86 -19.35 21.75
C GLU A 87 -5.63 -19.23 22.67
N VAL A 88 -5.17 -18.00 22.92
CA VAL A 88 -4.07 -17.71 23.83
C VAL A 88 -4.53 -16.75 24.93
N PRO A 89 -4.13 -16.96 26.20
CA PRO A 89 -4.44 -16.03 27.28
C PRO A 89 -3.65 -14.73 27.07
N ALA A 90 -4.35 -13.63 26.81
CA ALA A 90 -3.80 -12.31 26.60
C ALA A 90 -4.36 -11.32 27.64
N MET A 91 -3.64 -10.22 27.88
CA MET A 91 -4.14 -9.13 28.73
C MET A 91 -4.80 -8.05 27.86
N TYR A 92 -6.06 -7.73 28.17
CA TYR A 92 -6.82 -6.66 27.52
C TYR A 92 -7.56 -5.85 28.58
N GLU A 93 -7.41 -4.52 28.58
CA GLU A 93 -7.96 -3.62 29.63
C GLU A 93 -7.61 -4.06 31.07
N GLY A 94 -6.45 -4.69 31.28
CA GLY A 94 -6.04 -5.22 32.59
C GLY A 94 -6.78 -6.49 33.05
N LYS A 95 -7.59 -7.11 32.18
CA LYS A 95 -8.22 -8.42 32.40
C LYS A 95 -7.50 -9.49 31.59
N LEU A 96 -7.46 -10.71 32.10
CA LEU A 96 -7.05 -11.87 31.31
C LEU A 96 -8.23 -12.29 30.42
N VAL A 97 -8.02 -12.29 29.10
CA VAL A 97 -9.00 -12.72 28.08
C VAL A 97 -8.39 -13.83 27.23
N LEU A 98 -9.23 -14.66 26.61
CA LEU A 98 -8.78 -15.54 25.53
C LEU A 98 -8.82 -14.75 24.23
N ALA A 99 -7.66 -14.60 23.60
CA ALA A 99 -7.51 -13.93 22.31
C ALA A 99 -7.20 -14.97 21.21
N GLU A 100 -7.80 -14.80 20.03
CA GLU A 100 -7.50 -15.63 18.87
C GLU A 100 -6.15 -15.21 18.24
N LYS A 101 -5.16 -16.11 18.25
CA LYS A 101 -3.90 -15.97 17.51
C LYS A 101 -3.94 -16.84 16.25
N ILE A 102 -3.74 -16.24 15.07
CA ILE A 102 -3.93 -16.92 13.79
C ILE A 102 -2.57 -17.27 13.17
N HIS A 103 -2.14 -18.52 13.39
CA HIS A 103 -0.91 -19.04 12.82
C HIS A 103 -1.11 -19.39 11.33
N ARG A 104 -0.53 -18.59 10.43
CA ARG A 104 -0.57 -18.79 8.98
C ARG A 104 0.78 -19.21 8.42
N ALA A 105 0.80 -20.24 7.58
CA ALA A 105 2.02 -20.63 6.86
C ALA A 105 1.73 -21.29 5.49
N LEU A 106 2.65 -21.12 4.55
CA LEU A 106 2.65 -21.80 3.26
C LEU A 106 3.80 -22.81 3.20
N CYS A 107 3.48 -24.07 2.90
CA CYS A 107 4.45 -25.16 2.79
C CYS A 107 4.82 -25.37 1.33
N LEU A 108 6.05 -25.05 0.97
CA LEU A 108 6.61 -25.13 -0.38
C LEU A 108 7.59 -26.30 -0.48
N GLU A 109 7.84 -26.79 -1.69
CA GLU A 109 8.93 -27.73 -1.95
C GLU A 109 10.30 -27.08 -1.66
N TYR A 110 11.20 -27.82 -1.02
CA TYR A 110 12.52 -27.29 -0.65
C TYR A 110 13.46 -27.18 -1.87
N MET A 111 14.18 -26.06 -1.96
CA MET A 111 15.11 -25.74 -3.05
C MET A 111 16.54 -25.80 -2.52
N SER A 112 17.22 -26.91 -2.77
CA SER A 112 18.49 -27.28 -2.11
C SER A 112 19.67 -26.38 -2.43
N ASN A 113 19.70 -25.75 -3.61
CA ASN A 113 20.72 -24.77 -4.00
C ASN A 113 20.33 -23.33 -3.60
N GLY A 114 19.13 -23.10 -3.06
CA GLY A 114 18.68 -21.78 -2.61
C GLY A 114 18.45 -20.79 -3.76
N SER A 115 18.70 -19.50 -3.52
CA SER A 115 18.45 -18.43 -4.50
C SER A 115 19.60 -18.21 -5.49
N LEU A 116 19.25 -17.91 -6.73
CA LEU A 116 20.15 -17.56 -7.84
C LEU A 116 21.08 -16.38 -7.49
N GLU A 117 20.64 -15.47 -6.62
CA GLU A 117 21.44 -14.34 -6.13
C GLU A 117 22.79 -14.73 -5.50
N LYS A 118 22.89 -15.93 -4.91
CA LYS A 118 24.15 -16.48 -4.35
C LYS A 118 25.19 -16.77 -5.45
N TYR A 119 24.72 -17.01 -6.67
CA TYR A 119 25.54 -17.39 -7.83
C TYR A 119 25.88 -16.19 -8.73
N ILE A 120 25.14 -15.09 -8.64
CA ILE A 120 25.43 -13.85 -9.39
C ILE A 120 26.60 -13.09 -8.74
N SER A 121 27.68 -12.94 -9.50
CA SER A 121 28.97 -12.39 -9.08
C SER A 121 29.65 -11.73 -10.29
N ASP A 122 30.49 -10.72 -10.05
CA ASP A 122 31.32 -10.10 -11.09
C ASP A 122 32.55 -10.96 -11.40
N GLU A 123 33.07 -11.67 -10.38
CA GLU A 123 33.94 -12.84 -10.51
C GLU A 123 33.06 -14.04 -10.92
N CYS A 124 33.11 -14.41 -12.19
CA CYS A 124 31.99 -15.09 -12.88
C CYS A 124 32.20 -16.62 -13.02
N ASP A 125 32.78 -17.24 -11.99
CA ASP A 125 33.32 -18.62 -12.06
C ASP A 125 32.44 -19.66 -11.33
N LYS A 126 31.14 -19.37 -11.15
CA LYS A 126 30.23 -20.16 -10.30
C LYS A 126 29.34 -21.19 -11.03
N TYR A 127 29.24 -21.12 -12.36
CA TYR A 127 28.54 -22.10 -13.19
C TYR A 127 29.02 -21.99 -14.65
N ASP A 128 28.92 -23.09 -15.39
CA ASP A 128 29.23 -23.15 -16.82
C ASP A 128 28.14 -22.50 -17.70
N TRP A 129 28.43 -22.33 -19.00
CA TRP A 129 27.48 -21.73 -19.94
C TRP A 129 26.18 -22.53 -20.11
N HIS A 130 26.23 -23.87 -20.10
CA HIS A 130 25.05 -24.71 -20.27
C HIS A 130 24.09 -24.55 -19.08
N THR A 131 24.64 -24.54 -17.87
CA THR A 131 23.90 -24.24 -16.63
C THR A 131 23.31 -22.82 -16.64
N GLY A 132 24.10 -21.80 -16.99
CA GLY A 132 23.63 -20.41 -17.10
C GLY A 132 22.50 -20.22 -18.14
N TYR A 133 22.64 -20.83 -19.31
CA TYR A 133 21.62 -20.84 -20.36
C TYR A 133 20.36 -21.60 -19.93
N GLY A 134 20.52 -22.76 -19.27
CA GLY A 134 19.41 -23.53 -18.69
C GLY A 134 18.61 -22.73 -17.66
N ILE A 135 19.28 -21.93 -16.84
CA ILE A 135 18.66 -21.00 -15.90
C ILE A 135 17.87 -19.90 -16.65
N ILE A 136 18.48 -19.21 -17.62
CA ILE A 136 17.79 -18.18 -18.42
C ILE A 136 16.53 -18.77 -19.08
N LYS A 137 16.66 -19.90 -19.77
CA LYS A 137 15.57 -20.56 -20.49
C LYS A 137 14.45 -21.04 -19.54
N GLY A 138 14.81 -21.59 -18.38
CA GLY A 138 13.85 -22.05 -17.38
C GLY A 138 13.00 -20.93 -16.79
N ILE A 139 13.61 -19.78 -16.45
CA ILE A 139 12.87 -18.59 -16.00
C ILE A 139 11.91 -18.12 -17.10
N CYS A 140 12.37 -18.07 -18.36
CA CYS A 140 11.54 -17.67 -19.49
C CYS A 140 10.34 -18.61 -19.70
N GLN A 141 10.49 -19.93 -19.51
CA GLN A 141 9.38 -20.89 -19.60
C GLN A 141 8.38 -20.74 -18.44
N GLY A 142 8.87 -20.53 -17.21
CA GLY A 142 8.01 -20.24 -16.05
C GLY A 142 7.17 -18.98 -16.27
N LEU A 143 7.78 -17.91 -16.77
CA LEU A 143 7.06 -16.66 -17.07
C LEU A 143 6.12 -16.82 -18.28
N LYS A 144 6.48 -17.61 -19.30
CA LYS A 144 5.60 -17.95 -20.44
C LYS A 144 4.34 -18.69 -19.99
N TYR A 145 4.43 -19.58 -19.00
CA TYR A 145 3.27 -20.22 -18.38
C TYR A 145 2.38 -19.18 -17.68
N LEU A 146 2.93 -18.34 -16.80
CA LEU A 146 2.19 -17.30 -16.06
C LEU A 146 1.43 -16.32 -16.96
N HIS A 147 2.09 -15.84 -18.03
CA HIS A 147 1.55 -14.83 -18.94
C HIS A 147 0.67 -15.38 -20.06
N THR A 148 0.83 -16.63 -20.50
CA THR A 148 0.19 -17.12 -21.75
C THR A 148 -0.59 -18.42 -21.64
N LYS A 149 -0.45 -19.18 -20.53
CA LYS A 149 -1.19 -20.43 -20.31
C LYS A 149 -2.33 -20.30 -19.30
N LEU A 150 -2.23 -19.34 -18.38
CA LEU A 150 -3.28 -19.01 -17.42
C LEU A 150 -4.29 -18.03 -18.04
N LYS A 151 -5.56 -18.19 -17.70
CA LYS A 151 -6.64 -17.25 -18.01
C LYS A 151 -7.50 -17.03 -16.75
N PRO A 152 -7.58 -15.81 -16.19
CA PRO A 152 -6.74 -14.65 -16.51
C PRO A 152 -5.23 -14.92 -16.26
N PRO A 153 -4.32 -14.23 -16.97
CA PRO A 153 -2.89 -14.28 -16.71
C PRO A 153 -2.53 -13.76 -15.31
N ILE A 154 -1.40 -14.26 -14.79
CA ILE A 154 -0.76 -13.75 -13.57
C ILE A 154 0.50 -12.98 -13.98
N TYR A 155 0.68 -11.77 -13.44
CA TYR A 155 1.95 -11.06 -13.48
C TYR A 155 2.64 -11.17 -12.12
N HIS A 156 3.96 -11.38 -12.13
CA HIS A 156 4.74 -11.71 -10.93
C HIS A 156 4.97 -10.47 -10.05
N LEU A 157 5.33 -9.36 -10.67
CA LEU A 157 5.58 -8.03 -10.09
C LEU A 157 6.79 -7.91 -9.15
N ASP A 158 7.42 -9.03 -8.74
CA ASP A 158 8.71 -9.02 -8.03
C ASP A 158 9.70 -10.07 -8.57
N LEU A 159 9.94 -10.06 -9.88
CA LEU A 159 10.85 -11.03 -10.53
C LEU A 159 12.32 -10.60 -10.37
N LYS A 160 13.02 -11.18 -9.39
CA LYS A 160 14.42 -10.86 -9.04
C LYS A 160 15.22 -12.13 -8.70
N PRO A 161 16.57 -12.11 -8.68
CA PRO A 161 17.39 -13.30 -8.42
C PRO A 161 17.22 -13.94 -7.02
N ALA A 162 16.77 -13.18 -6.01
CA ALA A 162 16.37 -13.73 -4.73
C ALA A 162 15.13 -14.65 -4.86
N ASN A 163 14.22 -14.31 -5.77
CA ASN A 163 12.94 -14.99 -6.02
C ASN A 163 13.03 -16.04 -7.16
N ILE A 164 14.23 -16.28 -7.70
CA ILE A 164 14.53 -17.44 -8.52
C ILE A 164 15.29 -18.44 -7.64
N LEU A 165 14.62 -19.52 -7.27
CA LEU A 165 15.22 -20.59 -6.48
C LEU A 165 15.72 -21.72 -7.40
N LEU A 166 16.74 -22.44 -6.98
CA LEU A 166 17.39 -23.51 -7.74
C LEU A 166 17.19 -24.85 -7.02
N ASP A 167 16.69 -25.86 -7.74
CA ASP A 167 16.69 -27.23 -7.23
C ASP A 167 18.07 -27.90 -7.36
N GLU A 168 18.16 -29.15 -6.89
CA GLU A 168 19.41 -29.94 -6.86
C GLU A 168 20.08 -30.12 -8.24
N ASN A 169 19.33 -29.98 -9.33
CA ASN A 169 19.81 -30.08 -10.70
C ASN A 169 20.04 -28.69 -11.34
N MET A 170 20.17 -27.64 -10.52
CA MET A 170 20.27 -26.22 -10.92
C MET A 170 19.09 -25.72 -11.77
N VAL A 171 17.94 -26.40 -11.75
CA VAL A 171 16.76 -25.98 -12.52
C VAL A 171 16.06 -24.83 -11.78
N PRO A 172 15.79 -23.70 -12.44
CA PRO A 172 15.21 -22.52 -11.80
C PRO A 172 13.71 -22.68 -11.58
N ARG A 173 13.23 -22.20 -10.43
CA ARG A 173 11.81 -22.09 -10.08
C ARG A 173 11.50 -20.69 -9.56
N ILE A 174 10.53 -20.04 -10.20
CA ILE A 174 10.01 -18.73 -9.77
C ILE A 174 9.24 -18.91 -8.45
N ALA A 175 9.50 -18.05 -7.47
CA ALA A 175 8.96 -18.10 -6.11
C ALA A 175 8.57 -16.70 -5.57
N ASP A 176 7.91 -16.69 -4.41
CA ASP A 176 7.35 -15.51 -3.73
C ASP A 176 6.27 -14.77 -4.54
N PHE A 177 5.04 -15.32 -4.51
CA PHE A 177 3.89 -14.78 -5.22
C PHE A 177 3.07 -13.78 -4.36
N GLY A 178 3.64 -13.30 -3.26
CA GLY A 178 2.97 -12.47 -2.25
C GLY A 178 2.29 -11.22 -2.80
N ILE A 179 2.91 -10.57 -3.80
CA ILE A 179 2.35 -9.37 -4.47
C ILE A 179 1.86 -9.62 -5.90
N SER A 180 1.95 -10.86 -6.40
CA SER A 180 1.51 -11.20 -7.75
C SER A 180 0.01 -10.99 -7.91
N ARG A 181 -0.44 -10.62 -9.12
CA ARG A 181 -1.83 -10.22 -9.39
C ARG A 181 -2.36 -10.85 -10.66
N LEU A 182 -3.66 -11.18 -10.63
CA LEU A 182 -4.46 -11.61 -11.77
C LEU A 182 -4.93 -10.38 -12.56
N PHE A 183 -4.80 -10.41 -13.89
CA PHE A 183 -5.25 -9.32 -14.76
C PHE A 183 -6.27 -9.82 -15.80
N GLY A 184 -7.41 -9.15 -15.90
CA GLY A 184 -8.29 -9.26 -17.07
C GLY A 184 -7.64 -8.63 -18.32
N ASP A 185 -8.26 -8.85 -19.48
CA ASP A 185 -7.70 -8.55 -20.81
C ASP A 185 -7.03 -7.17 -20.94
N GLU A 186 -5.92 -7.15 -21.69
CA GLU A 186 -4.75 -6.23 -21.77
C GLU A 186 -4.88 -4.73 -21.41
N ARG A 187 -5.61 -4.37 -20.36
CA ARG A 187 -5.72 -2.98 -19.87
C ARG A 187 -4.59 -2.67 -18.90
N THR A 188 -3.76 -1.70 -19.27
CA THR A 188 -2.78 -1.10 -18.35
C THR A 188 -3.51 -0.51 -17.15
N ARG A 189 -3.11 -0.86 -15.93
CA ARG A 189 -3.69 -0.32 -14.68
C ARG A 189 -2.67 0.56 -13.97
N ALA A 190 -3.03 1.81 -13.68
CA ALA A 190 -2.34 2.63 -12.68
C ALA A 190 -2.72 2.16 -11.28
N THR A 191 -1.78 2.13 -10.32
CA THR A 191 -2.05 1.60 -8.97
C THR A 191 -1.59 2.55 -7.86
N LYS A 192 -2.41 2.74 -6.81
CA LYS A 192 -2.13 3.63 -5.65
C LYS A 192 -1.15 3.03 -4.61
N SER A 193 -0.24 2.16 -5.05
CA SER A 193 0.64 1.35 -4.21
C SER A 193 1.94 1.06 -4.96
N THR A 194 3.09 1.34 -4.35
CA THR A 194 4.40 0.84 -4.78
C THR A 194 4.50 -0.69 -4.57
N LEU A 195 5.10 -1.39 -5.53
CA LEU A 195 5.19 -2.85 -5.64
C LEU A 195 6.50 -3.23 -6.34
N GLY A 196 7.07 -4.37 -5.95
CA GLY A 196 8.31 -4.91 -6.53
C GLY A 196 9.59 -4.28 -5.98
N THR A 197 10.73 -4.91 -6.29
CA THR A 197 12.04 -4.53 -5.75
C THR A 197 12.75 -3.49 -6.61
N GLN A 198 13.29 -2.45 -5.97
CA GLN A 198 14.05 -1.38 -6.60
C GLN A 198 15.23 -1.92 -7.43
N GLY A 199 15.46 -1.33 -8.61
CA GLY A 199 16.44 -1.82 -9.58
C GLY A 199 15.94 -2.97 -10.49
N TYR A 200 14.75 -3.51 -10.24
CA TYR A 200 14.02 -4.41 -11.16
C TYR A 200 12.69 -3.81 -11.66
N LEU A 201 12.34 -2.61 -11.18
CA LEU A 201 11.14 -1.85 -11.58
C LEU A 201 11.30 -1.22 -12.97
N PRO A 202 10.30 -1.31 -13.86
CA PRO A 202 10.36 -0.69 -15.19
C PRO A 202 10.08 0.83 -15.14
N PRO A 203 10.65 1.63 -16.05
CA PRO A 203 10.49 3.09 -16.07
C PRO A 203 9.04 3.59 -16.11
N GLU A 204 8.13 2.93 -16.83
CA GLU A 204 6.71 3.32 -16.88
C GLU A 204 5.97 3.07 -15.56
N TYR A 205 6.47 2.16 -14.72
CA TYR A 205 5.92 1.93 -13.39
C TYR A 205 6.46 2.95 -12.39
N ILE A 206 7.77 3.24 -12.43
CA ILE A 206 8.40 4.26 -11.58
C ILE A 206 7.78 5.64 -11.83
N ARG A 207 7.55 6.00 -13.11
CA ARG A 207 7.00 7.31 -13.49
C ARG A 207 5.48 7.42 -13.30
N ASN A 208 4.74 6.40 -13.76
CA ASN A 208 3.30 6.51 -13.99
C ASN A 208 2.48 5.39 -13.29
N TYR A 209 3.08 4.57 -12.43
CA TYR A 209 2.47 3.42 -11.74
C TYR A 209 1.78 2.39 -12.66
N LEU A 210 2.19 2.32 -13.94
CA LEU A 210 1.54 1.50 -14.97
C LEU A 210 2.00 0.05 -14.92
N ILE A 211 1.07 -0.86 -14.64
CA ILE A 211 1.33 -2.32 -14.68
C ILE A 211 0.79 -2.93 -15.99
N SER A 212 1.59 -3.81 -16.59
CA SER A 212 1.27 -4.64 -17.76
C SER A 212 2.19 -5.86 -17.80
N SER A 213 1.99 -6.81 -18.72
CA SER A 213 2.89 -7.95 -18.93
C SER A 213 4.35 -7.52 -19.17
N LYS A 214 4.58 -6.33 -19.74
CA LYS A 214 5.92 -5.76 -19.98
C LYS A 214 6.68 -5.35 -18.70
N PHE A 215 6.05 -5.43 -17.53
CA PHE A 215 6.71 -5.28 -16.22
C PHE A 215 7.69 -6.43 -16.00
N ASP A 216 7.19 -7.67 -15.93
CA ASP A 216 8.04 -8.83 -15.66
C ASP A 216 9.07 -9.06 -16.77
N ILE A 217 8.80 -8.61 -18.01
CA ILE A 217 9.77 -8.62 -19.11
C ILE A 217 10.98 -7.73 -18.79
N PHE A 218 10.77 -6.52 -18.26
CA PHE A 218 11.87 -5.63 -17.90
C PHE A 218 12.71 -6.24 -16.77
N SER A 219 12.05 -6.74 -15.73
CA SER A 219 12.71 -7.39 -14.59
C SER A 219 13.49 -8.65 -15.04
N LEU A 220 12.93 -9.45 -15.96
CA LEU A 220 13.61 -10.56 -16.63
C LEU A 220 14.84 -10.09 -17.41
N GLY A 221 14.77 -8.95 -18.10
CA GLY A 221 15.91 -8.34 -18.79
C GLY A 221 17.08 -8.03 -17.86
N VAL A 222 16.79 -7.40 -16.71
CA VAL A 222 17.80 -7.13 -15.66
C VAL A 222 18.38 -8.43 -15.10
N VAL A 223 17.54 -9.45 -14.87
CA VAL A 223 17.99 -10.78 -14.42
C VAL A 223 18.91 -11.44 -15.43
N ILE A 224 18.57 -11.44 -16.73
CA ILE A 224 19.42 -12.01 -17.80
C ILE A 224 20.77 -11.30 -17.87
N ILE A 225 20.78 -9.95 -17.87
CA ILE A 225 22.02 -9.17 -17.91
C ILE A 225 22.91 -9.50 -16.70
N LYS A 226 22.33 -9.68 -15.50
CA LYS A 226 23.08 -10.06 -14.29
C LYS A 226 23.59 -11.50 -14.29
N ILE A 227 22.85 -12.46 -14.84
CA ILE A 227 23.33 -13.85 -15.05
C ILE A 227 24.54 -13.88 -15.98
N MET A 228 24.57 -12.99 -16.97
CA MET A 228 25.58 -13.00 -18.04
C MET A 228 26.80 -12.11 -17.80
N ALA A 229 26.65 -11.01 -17.05
CA ALA A 229 27.67 -9.97 -16.94
C ALA A 229 27.92 -9.47 -15.49
N GLY A 230 27.45 -10.23 -14.49
CA GLY A 230 27.67 -9.95 -13.08
C GLY A 230 26.75 -8.88 -12.48
N ARG A 231 27.03 -8.47 -11.25
CA ARG A 231 26.23 -7.50 -10.48
C ARG A 231 26.35 -6.09 -11.08
N ALA A 232 27.56 -5.72 -11.48
CA ALA A 232 27.87 -4.48 -12.19
C ALA A 232 27.37 -4.47 -13.64
N GLY A 233 27.09 -5.65 -14.22
CA GLY A 233 26.70 -5.84 -15.62
C GLY A 233 25.57 -4.93 -16.09
N TYR A 234 24.54 -4.69 -15.26
CA TYR A 234 23.42 -3.82 -15.65
C TYR A 234 23.82 -2.34 -15.74
N TYR A 235 24.63 -1.83 -14.81
CA TYR A 235 25.15 -0.46 -14.89
C TYR A 235 26.05 -0.28 -16.12
N ARG A 236 26.96 -1.23 -16.35
CA ARG A 236 27.84 -1.24 -17.53
C ARG A 236 27.06 -1.32 -18.84
N SER A 237 25.88 -1.94 -18.86
CA SER A 237 25.00 -1.97 -20.03
C SER A 237 24.34 -0.61 -20.37
N ALA A 238 24.41 0.36 -19.46
CA ALA A 238 23.94 1.74 -19.66
C ALA A 238 25.09 2.74 -19.90
N GLU A 239 26.34 2.38 -19.56
CA GLU A 239 27.54 3.22 -19.71
C GLU A 239 28.19 3.17 -21.11
N MET A 240 27.87 2.15 -21.92
CA MET A 240 28.41 1.95 -23.27
C MET A 240 27.31 1.53 -24.25
N SER A 241 27.59 1.52 -25.56
CA SER A 241 26.58 1.12 -26.53
C SER A 241 26.20 -0.36 -26.41
N SER A 242 24.98 -0.69 -26.81
CA SER A 242 24.49 -2.08 -26.88
C SER A 242 25.41 -3.01 -27.67
N HIS A 243 26.16 -2.49 -28.66
CA HIS A 243 27.10 -3.28 -29.46
C HIS A 243 28.40 -3.56 -28.69
N GLU A 244 28.99 -2.54 -28.06
CA GLU A 244 30.19 -2.68 -27.22
C GLU A 244 29.93 -3.62 -26.04
N PHE A 245 28.78 -3.46 -25.35
CA PHE A 245 28.40 -4.32 -24.24
C PHE A 245 28.15 -5.77 -24.68
N THR A 246 27.49 -5.97 -25.83
CA THR A 246 27.29 -7.31 -26.41
C THR A 246 28.63 -7.97 -26.73
N ASN A 247 29.56 -7.25 -27.36
CA ASN A 247 30.87 -7.77 -27.71
C ASN A 247 31.71 -8.08 -26.46
N PHE A 248 31.70 -7.20 -25.45
CA PHE A 248 32.37 -7.43 -24.16
C PHE A 248 31.84 -8.70 -23.47
N VAL A 249 30.52 -8.87 -23.36
CA VAL A 249 29.94 -10.09 -22.76
C VAL A 249 30.29 -11.33 -23.60
N GLN A 250 30.20 -11.24 -24.93
CA GLN A 250 30.53 -12.35 -25.82
C GLN A 250 32.00 -12.78 -25.72
N GLU A 251 32.93 -11.83 -25.62
CA GLU A 251 34.36 -12.09 -25.44
C GLU A 251 34.66 -12.78 -24.11
N ASN A 252 34.11 -12.27 -22.99
CA ASN A 252 34.30 -12.86 -21.66
C ASN A 252 33.85 -14.33 -21.60
N TRP A 253 32.69 -14.66 -22.18
CA TRP A 253 32.24 -16.05 -22.23
C TRP A 253 33.06 -16.89 -23.21
N THR A 254 33.42 -16.35 -24.38
CA THR A 254 34.26 -17.08 -25.36
C THR A 254 35.62 -17.44 -24.77
N ASN A 255 36.23 -16.56 -23.97
CA ASN A 255 37.51 -16.81 -23.29
C ASN A 255 37.44 -17.86 -22.15
N ARG A 256 36.23 -18.25 -21.72
CA ARG A 256 35.98 -19.28 -20.69
C ARG A 256 35.56 -20.65 -21.26
N LEU A 257 35.22 -20.71 -22.56
CA LEU A 257 34.77 -21.95 -23.20
C LEU A 257 35.96 -22.80 -23.66
N HIS A 258 36.37 -23.76 -22.81
CA HIS A 258 37.42 -24.74 -23.11
C HIS A 258 36.94 -25.85 -24.07
N GLU A 259 36.32 -25.47 -25.19
CA GLU A 259 35.61 -26.38 -26.10
C GLU A 259 36.11 -26.37 -27.55
N THR A 260 35.67 -27.34 -28.34
CA THR A 260 36.08 -27.49 -29.74
C THR A 260 35.43 -26.42 -30.64
N SER A 261 36.14 -26.08 -31.73
CA SER A 261 35.85 -24.87 -32.54
C SER A 261 34.44 -24.80 -33.13
N SER A 262 33.73 -25.92 -33.29
CA SER A 262 32.33 -25.98 -33.73
C SER A 262 31.34 -25.65 -32.61
N LEU A 263 31.52 -26.22 -31.41
CA LEU A 263 30.62 -26.01 -30.28
C LEU A 263 30.80 -24.62 -29.68
N MET A 264 32.05 -24.18 -29.50
CA MET A 264 32.40 -22.83 -29.05
C MET A 264 31.77 -21.73 -29.92
N LYS A 265 31.68 -21.92 -31.25
CA LYS A 265 30.98 -20.98 -32.16
C LYS A 265 29.47 -20.95 -31.94
N ALA A 266 28.86 -22.11 -31.69
CA ALA A 266 27.43 -22.20 -31.43
C ALA A 266 27.08 -21.54 -30.08
N TYR A 267 27.83 -21.83 -29.01
CA TYR A 267 27.65 -21.17 -27.71
C TYR A 267 27.95 -19.67 -27.74
N SER A 268 29.01 -19.22 -28.44
CA SER A 268 29.28 -17.78 -28.61
C SER A 268 28.11 -17.05 -29.30
N LYS A 269 27.39 -17.71 -30.22
CA LYS A 269 26.11 -17.21 -30.79
C LYS A 269 24.96 -17.24 -29.78
N GLN A 270 24.83 -18.28 -28.95
CA GLN A 270 23.82 -18.30 -27.88
C GLN A 270 24.03 -17.17 -26.86
N VAL A 271 25.27 -16.96 -26.42
CA VAL A 271 25.67 -15.86 -25.52
C VAL A 271 25.21 -14.52 -26.13
N LYS A 272 25.58 -14.26 -27.39
CA LYS A 272 25.16 -13.04 -28.09
C LYS A 272 23.64 -12.87 -28.12
N ILE A 273 22.89 -13.91 -28.45
CA ILE A 273 21.42 -13.83 -28.53
C ILE A 273 20.79 -13.64 -27.14
N CYS A 274 21.36 -14.23 -26.08
CA CYS A 274 20.89 -14.02 -24.71
C CYS A 274 21.11 -12.57 -24.23
N ILE A 275 22.26 -11.95 -24.53
CA ILE A 275 22.51 -10.56 -24.12
C ILE A 275 21.70 -9.57 -24.98
N GLU A 276 21.52 -9.82 -26.27
CA GLU A 276 20.57 -9.10 -27.12
C GLU A 276 19.13 -9.19 -26.60
N ILE A 277 18.70 -10.38 -26.12
CA ILE A 277 17.41 -10.56 -25.45
C ILE A 277 17.35 -9.67 -24.20
N GLY A 278 18.33 -9.74 -23.31
CA GLY A 278 18.41 -8.90 -22.10
C GLY A 278 18.28 -7.40 -22.40
N LEU A 279 19.08 -6.90 -23.35
CA LEU A 279 19.07 -5.50 -23.81
C LEU A 279 17.75 -5.09 -24.47
N SER A 280 17.09 -6.00 -25.21
CA SER A 280 15.75 -5.75 -25.77
C SER A 280 14.65 -5.75 -24.71
N CYS A 281 14.86 -6.45 -23.59
CA CYS A 281 13.91 -6.51 -22.47
C CYS A 281 13.99 -5.27 -21.57
N VAL A 282 15.15 -4.65 -21.41
CA VAL A 282 15.32 -3.42 -20.60
C VAL A 282 15.10 -2.10 -21.36
N GLN A 283 14.55 -2.16 -22.58
CA GLN A 283 14.21 -0.96 -23.36
C GLN A 283 13.29 -0.02 -22.57
N GLU A 284 13.59 1.28 -22.58
CA GLU A 284 12.80 2.29 -21.86
C GLU A 284 11.34 2.29 -22.34
N ASP A 285 11.12 2.29 -23.65
CA ASP A 285 9.80 2.08 -24.25
C ASP A 285 9.36 0.62 -24.12
N ARG A 286 8.37 0.40 -23.25
CA ARG A 286 7.72 -0.89 -23.00
C ARG A 286 7.15 -1.56 -24.25
N HIS A 287 6.82 -0.82 -25.30
CA HIS A 287 6.26 -1.38 -26.54
C HIS A 287 7.33 -2.07 -27.38
N LYS A 288 8.57 -1.53 -27.40
CA LYS A 288 9.74 -2.14 -28.06
C LYS A 288 10.24 -3.42 -27.37
N ARG A 289 9.94 -3.62 -26.08
CA ARG A 289 10.28 -4.87 -25.37
C ARG A 289 9.59 -6.08 -26.02
N PRO A 290 10.25 -7.24 -26.18
CA PRO A 290 9.61 -8.44 -26.71
C PRO A 290 8.50 -8.98 -25.79
N THR A 291 7.69 -9.92 -26.28
CA THR A 291 6.83 -10.75 -25.41
C THR A 291 7.63 -11.95 -24.90
N VAL A 292 7.24 -12.52 -23.75
CA VAL A 292 7.88 -13.76 -23.24
C VAL A 292 7.74 -14.94 -24.21
N LYS A 293 6.70 -14.96 -25.05
CA LYS A 293 6.59 -15.92 -26.15
C LYS A 293 7.77 -15.74 -27.12
N ASN A 294 7.96 -14.54 -27.65
CA ASN A 294 9.02 -14.21 -28.61
C ASN A 294 10.43 -14.48 -28.03
N ILE A 295 10.63 -14.24 -26.73
CA ILE A 295 11.89 -14.55 -26.03
C ILE A 295 12.17 -16.07 -26.08
N VAL A 296 11.22 -16.89 -25.61
CA VAL A 296 11.38 -18.35 -25.60
C VAL A 296 11.55 -18.91 -27.02
N ASP A 297 10.84 -18.36 -27.99
CA ASP A 297 10.88 -18.84 -29.37
C ASP A 297 12.28 -18.53 -29.99
N ARG A 298 12.84 -17.32 -29.79
CA ARG A 298 14.24 -16.98 -30.14
C ARG A 298 15.28 -17.89 -29.47
N LEU A 299 15.08 -18.27 -28.21
CA LEU A 299 16.02 -19.15 -27.50
C LEU A 299 16.07 -20.55 -28.14
N ASN A 300 14.90 -21.13 -28.45
CA ASN A 300 14.78 -22.46 -29.04
C ASN A 300 15.43 -22.58 -30.44
N GLU A 301 15.42 -21.51 -31.23
CA GLU A 301 16.13 -21.44 -32.51
C GLU A 301 17.63 -21.73 -32.34
N THR A 302 18.27 -21.12 -31.32
CA THR A 302 19.71 -21.28 -31.07
C THR A 302 20.09 -22.70 -30.62
N GLU A 303 19.22 -23.34 -29.85
CA GLU A 303 19.44 -24.67 -29.28
C GLU A 303 19.41 -25.76 -30.37
N THR A 304 18.67 -25.52 -31.45
CA THR A 304 18.64 -26.38 -32.64
C THR A 304 20.02 -26.41 -33.33
N GLU A 305 20.70 -25.25 -33.42
CA GLU A 305 22.04 -25.15 -33.99
C GLU A 305 23.10 -25.81 -33.10
N CYS A 306 23.06 -25.59 -31.78
CA CYS A 306 23.94 -26.26 -30.82
C CYS A 306 23.77 -27.79 -30.85
N THR A 307 22.53 -28.28 -30.91
CA THR A 307 22.22 -29.72 -31.04
C THR A 307 22.78 -30.30 -32.33
N TYR A 308 22.75 -29.54 -33.43
CA TYR A 308 23.34 -29.95 -34.71
C TYR A 308 24.88 -29.95 -34.68
N ALA A 309 25.49 -28.96 -34.03
CA ALA A 309 26.93 -28.88 -33.81
C ALA A 309 27.45 -30.05 -32.95
N TYR A 310 26.75 -30.38 -31.86
CA TYR A 310 27.08 -31.49 -30.97
C TYR A 310 26.99 -32.85 -31.70
N LYS A 311 25.87 -33.12 -32.40
CA LYS A 311 25.71 -34.35 -33.20
C LYS A 311 26.76 -34.49 -34.30
N LYS A 312 27.24 -33.38 -34.85
CA LYS A 312 28.32 -33.38 -35.85
C LYS A 312 29.69 -33.66 -35.23
N PHE A 313 29.90 -33.35 -33.95
CA PHE A 313 31.13 -33.66 -33.22
C PHE A 313 31.20 -35.15 -32.83
N ASP A 314 30.12 -35.69 -32.25
CA ASP A 314 30.00 -37.10 -31.84
C ASP A 314 30.25 -38.08 -33.01
N VAL A 315 29.74 -37.74 -34.20
CA VAL A 315 29.96 -38.48 -35.47
C VAL A 315 31.42 -38.45 -35.96
N GLN A 316 32.29 -37.58 -35.43
CA GLN A 316 33.72 -37.54 -35.80
C GLN A 316 34.63 -38.32 -34.85
N GLU A 317 34.26 -38.54 -33.59
CA GLU A 317 35.09 -39.28 -32.63
C GLU A 317 34.75 -40.79 -32.56
N ASN A 318 33.50 -41.19 -32.79
CA ASN A 318 33.03 -42.58 -32.67
C ASN A 318 33.46 -43.49 -33.86
N SER A 319 34.77 -43.69 -34.01
CA SER A 319 35.40 -44.71 -34.88
C SER A 319 36.20 -45.78 -34.12
N GLY A 320 36.29 -45.68 -32.79
CA GLY A 320 36.79 -46.70 -31.88
C GLY A 320 35.83 -46.84 -30.69
N GLY A 321 35.25 -48.02 -30.48
CA GLY A 321 34.10 -48.17 -29.59
C GLY A 321 34.42 -48.34 -28.11
N LEU A 322 33.81 -47.51 -27.27
CA LEU A 322 33.40 -47.81 -25.89
C LEU A 322 32.23 -46.87 -25.55
N THR A 323 31.13 -47.40 -25.00
CA THR A 323 29.90 -46.63 -24.75
C THR A 323 29.86 -46.02 -23.35
N PRO A 324 29.64 -44.69 -23.21
CA PRO A 324 29.11 -44.09 -22.01
C PRO A 324 27.57 -43.98 -22.11
N ASP A 325 26.85 -44.53 -21.12
CA ASP A 325 25.45 -44.18 -20.90
C ASP A 325 25.30 -42.72 -20.44
N TYR A 326 24.05 -42.21 -20.48
CA TYR A 326 23.57 -40.84 -20.20
C TYR A 326 23.52 -39.86 -21.39
N PHE A 327 22.48 -39.96 -22.23
CA PHE A 327 21.63 -38.81 -22.61
C PHE A 327 20.32 -39.22 -23.32
N MET A 328 19.46 -39.98 -22.64
CA MET A 328 18.07 -40.24 -23.08
C MET A 328 17.13 -40.28 -21.88
N ASN A 329 16.21 -39.32 -21.78
CA ASN A 329 15.04 -39.45 -20.90
C ASN A 329 13.84 -39.95 -21.73
N ASN A 330 13.78 -41.28 -21.91
CA ASN A 330 12.63 -42.06 -22.39
C ASN A 330 11.74 -41.38 -23.45
N GLY A 331 12.27 -41.25 -24.66
CA GLY A 331 11.66 -40.42 -25.70
C GLY A 331 10.45 -41.03 -26.42
N ARG A 332 9.66 -40.12 -27.02
CA ARG A 332 9.13 -40.20 -28.40
C ARG A 332 8.97 -38.76 -28.93
N PRO A 333 9.01 -38.53 -30.26
CA PRO A 333 8.75 -37.21 -30.82
C PRO A 333 7.28 -36.83 -30.70
N VAL A 334 6.98 -35.55 -30.49
CA VAL A 334 5.60 -35.03 -30.54
C VAL A 334 5.31 -34.57 -31.97
N SER A 335 4.38 -35.25 -32.64
CA SER A 335 3.71 -34.80 -33.87
C SER A 335 2.29 -34.31 -33.54
N GLU A 336 1.73 -33.42 -34.37
CA GLU A 336 0.52 -32.66 -34.05
C GLU A 336 -0.81 -33.34 -34.43
N VAL A 337 -1.89 -32.92 -33.73
CA VAL A 337 -3.34 -33.06 -34.03
C VAL A 337 -3.97 -34.45 -34.27
N PRO A 338 -5.31 -34.62 -34.16
CA PRO A 338 -6.36 -33.72 -33.63
C PRO A 338 -7.19 -34.32 -32.45
N LEU A 339 -8.19 -33.55 -31.99
CA LEU A 339 -9.30 -34.04 -31.15
C LEU A 339 -10.27 -34.91 -31.96
N ASN A 340 -10.77 -36.01 -31.38
CA ASN A 340 -12.16 -36.45 -31.54
C ASN A 340 -12.56 -37.52 -30.49
N ASN A 341 -13.87 -37.81 -30.41
CA ASN A 341 -14.52 -38.59 -29.35
C ASN A 341 -14.61 -40.11 -29.61
N ASP A 342 -15.30 -40.79 -28.67
CA ASP A 342 -15.99 -42.08 -28.79
C ASP A 342 -15.19 -43.40 -28.70
N ALA A 343 -15.00 -43.86 -27.46
CA ALA A 343 -15.20 -45.28 -27.09
C ALA A 343 -15.50 -45.43 -25.59
N SER A 344 -16.30 -46.44 -25.21
CA SER A 344 -16.69 -46.77 -23.83
C SER A 344 -16.43 -48.28 -23.53
N PRO A 345 -16.56 -48.82 -22.29
CA PRO A 345 -15.39 -49.46 -21.69
C PRO A 345 -15.50 -50.97 -21.32
N SER A 346 -14.38 -51.68 -21.48
CA SER A 346 -14.07 -52.99 -20.88
C SER A 346 -12.58 -53.03 -20.46
N LYS A 347 -12.26 -53.17 -19.17
CA LYS A 347 -11.96 -54.45 -18.47
C LYS A 347 -10.87 -55.26 -19.19
N GLN A 348 -9.67 -55.53 -18.65
CA GLN A 348 -9.13 -55.46 -17.27
C GLN A 348 -7.74 -54.75 -17.28
N ALA A 349 -7.10 -54.33 -16.18
CA ALA A 349 -7.30 -54.63 -14.75
C ALA A 349 -7.20 -53.38 -13.84
N ARG A 350 -7.51 -53.54 -12.54
CA ARG A 350 -7.44 -52.52 -11.48
C ARG A 350 -7.05 -53.19 -10.14
N THR A 351 -6.83 -52.36 -9.10
CA THR A 351 -6.39 -52.68 -7.72
C THR A 351 -5.00 -53.33 -7.63
N ALA A 352 -3.94 -52.75 -7.04
CA ALA A 352 -3.74 -51.87 -5.86
C ALA A 352 -3.54 -52.63 -4.53
N TRP A 353 -2.32 -52.52 -4.01
CA TRP A 353 -1.78 -52.97 -2.70
C TRP A 353 -0.68 -51.94 -2.35
N GLN A 354 -0.50 -51.35 -1.17
CA GLN A 354 -0.74 -51.75 0.23
C GLN A 354 0.34 -52.68 0.82
N TYR A 355 0.68 -52.48 2.10
CA TYR A 355 1.88 -52.99 2.78
C TYR A 355 1.86 -54.53 3.06
N PRO A 356 3.02 -55.16 3.36
CA PRO A 356 3.15 -56.60 3.69
C PRO A 356 2.36 -56.96 4.96
N THR A 357 1.41 -57.90 4.99
CA THR A 357 1.47 -59.39 4.91
C THR A 357 2.01 -60.09 6.16
N ASP A 358 1.11 -60.67 6.98
CA ASP A 358 1.11 -62.12 7.23
C ASP A 358 -0.17 -62.59 7.96
N MET A 359 -0.92 -63.53 7.36
CA MET A 359 -0.95 -64.96 7.73
C MET A 359 -2.21 -65.65 7.16
N THR A 360 -2.06 -66.86 6.61
CA THR A 360 -3.15 -67.68 6.04
C THR A 360 -3.41 -68.97 6.82
N ALA A 361 -4.68 -69.31 7.08
CA ALA A 361 -5.29 -70.65 6.96
C ALA A 361 -6.59 -70.79 7.79
N GLN A 362 -7.56 -71.58 7.31
CA GLN A 362 -8.70 -72.08 8.08
C GLN A 362 -8.96 -73.56 7.76
N GLN A 363 -8.62 -74.45 8.70
CA GLN A 363 -9.04 -75.84 8.88
C GLN A 363 -8.27 -76.38 10.11
N GLU A 364 -8.77 -77.22 11.02
CA GLU A 364 -10.02 -78.02 11.04
C GLU A 364 -10.83 -77.85 12.36
N LEU A 365 -11.68 -78.84 12.68
CA LEU A 365 -12.69 -78.89 13.75
C LEU A 365 -12.08 -78.93 15.17
N GLY A 366 -12.80 -78.38 16.18
CA GLY A 366 -12.31 -78.32 17.58
C GLY A 366 -13.32 -78.02 18.69
N GLU A 367 -14.57 -78.50 18.57
CA GLU A 367 -15.59 -78.69 19.64
C GLU A 367 -15.77 -77.66 20.81
N ARG A 368 -16.98 -77.05 20.83
CA ARG A 368 -17.91 -76.89 21.98
C ARG A 368 -17.78 -75.76 23.04
N GLN A 369 -18.96 -75.16 23.27
CA GLN A 369 -19.54 -74.75 24.57
C GLN A 369 -19.06 -73.46 25.28
N ALA A 370 -19.47 -72.31 24.72
CA ALA A 370 -20.35 -71.35 25.42
C ALA A 370 -21.03 -70.43 24.37
N ALA A 371 -22.22 -70.78 23.83
CA ALA A 371 -23.50 -70.36 24.41
C ALA A 371 -23.57 -68.83 24.69
N SER A 372 -23.46 -67.96 23.67
CA SER A 372 -24.50 -67.54 22.70
C SER A 372 -25.53 -66.52 23.21
N LEU A 373 -25.64 -65.37 22.55
CA LEU A 373 -26.88 -64.65 22.20
C LEU A 373 -26.55 -63.57 21.11
N PRO A 374 -27.49 -63.15 20.23
CA PRO A 374 -27.19 -62.33 19.05
C PRO A 374 -27.75 -60.89 19.07
N ASP A 375 -27.34 -60.12 18.06
CA ASP A 375 -28.04 -59.01 17.38
C ASP A 375 -28.85 -57.97 18.18
N GLY A 376 -28.24 -56.78 18.34
CA GLY A 376 -28.74 -55.60 17.62
C GLY A 376 -29.33 -54.43 18.42
N ILE A 377 -29.71 -53.40 17.64
CA ILE A 377 -30.56 -52.24 17.98
C ILE A 377 -29.91 -51.07 18.78
N TYR A 378 -29.84 -49.92 18.09
CA TYR A 378 -29.82 -48.51 18.54
C TYR A 378 -28.75 -47.97 19.52
N GLU A 379 -28.53 -46.67 19.34
CA GLU A 379 -27.83 -45.72 20.21
C GLU A 379 -28.75 -45.30 21.40
N PRO A 380 -28.30 -44.58 22.47
CA PRO A 380 -27.34 -43.46 22.41
C PRO A 380 -26.54 -43.22 23.75
N PRO A 381 -26.00 -42.02 24.09
CA PRO A 381 -25.10 -41.82 25.25
C PRO A 381 -25.79 -41.48 26.60
N ARG A 382 -25.48 -42.26 27.67
CA ARG A 382 -24.80 -41.83 28.95
C ARG A 382 -25.41 -40.70 29.83
N GLN A 383 -25.57 -40.81 31.17
CA GLN A 383 -25.65 -39.65 32.15
C GLN A 383 -25.16 -40.01 33.58
N ILE A 384 -24.71 -39.12 34.50
CA ILE A 384 -24.13 -37.74 34.46
C ILE A 384 -23.37 -37.40 35.79
N SER A 385 -22.27 -36.61 35.73
CA SER A 385 -21.50 -35.80 36.75
C SER A 385 -21.21 -36.28 38.20
N GLU A 386 -19.94 -36.11 38.62
CA GLU A 386 -19.38 -35.89 39.99
C GLU A 386 -19.68 -36.92 41.12
N GLY A 387 -18.69 -37.57 41.73
CA GLY A 387 -17.23 -37.48 41.53
C GLY A 387 -16.45 -38.56 42.30
N PHE A 388 -15.14 -38.68 41.99
CA PHE A 388 -14.31 -39.88 42.26
C PHE A 388 -14.84 -41.13 41.49
N PRO A 389 -14.21 -42.32 41.54
CA PRO A 389 -14.13 -43.19 40.35
C PRO A 389 -15.47 -43.78 39.87
N GLU A 390 -15.64 -43.71 38.55
CA GLU A 390 -16.64 -44.43 37.73
C GLU A 390 -18.12 -44.32 38.13
N SER A 391 -18.76 -43.21 37.74
CA SER A 391 -20.18 -43.25 37.31
C SER A 391 -20.53 -42.09 36.36
N GLY A 392 -21.44 -42.33 35.41
CA GLY A 392 -22.18 -41.30 34.67
C GLY A 392 -21.43 -40.29 33.78
N GLY A 393 -20.91 -40.69 32.61
CA GLY A 393 -20.62 -39.73 31.51
C GLY A 393 -21.92 -39.22 30.83
N THR A 394 -21.91 -38.19 29.97
CA THR A 394 -23.13 -37.40 29.63
C THR A 394 -23.67 -37.49 28.18
N THR A 395 -25.00 -37.38 28.01
CA THR A 395 -25.70 -37.28 26.71
C THR A 395 -25.45 -35.93 26.07
N ARG A 396 -25.15 -35.90 24.77
CA ARG A 396 -25.17 -34.65 23.99
C ARG A 396 -26.20 -34.77 22.88
N VAL A 397 -27.48 -34.61 23.26
CA VAL A 397 -28.55 -34.32 22.31
C VAL A 397 -28.40 -32.86 21.88
N LYS A 398 -28.35 -32.60 20.58
CA LYS A 398 -28.20 -31.25 20.03
C LYS A 398 -29.00 -31.08 18.73
N LEU A 399 -29.67 -29.95 18.60
CA LEU A 399 -30.28 -29.53 17.34
C LEU A 399 -29.17 -28.99 16.41
N ARG A 400 -29.32 -29.18 15.10
CA ARG A 400 -28.51 -28.52 14.08
C ARG A 400 -29.36 -28.04 12.93
N PHE A 401 -29.00 -26.90 12.36
CA PHE A 401 -29.38 -26.57 10.99
C PHE A 401 -28.56 -27.45 10.04
N VAL A 402 -29.21 -28.06 9.05
CA VAL A 402 -28.56 -28.88 8.00
C VAL A 402 -29.11 -28.51 6.62
N ASP A 403 -28.36 -28.90 5.59
CA ASP A 403 -28.67 -28.66 4.17
C ASP A 403 -28.84 -27.18 3.77
N VAL A 404 -28.27 -26.23 4.54
CA VAL A 404 -28.27 -24.78 4.23
C VAL A 404 -26.98 -24.07 4.61
N GLU A 405 -26.54 -23.17 3.75
CA GLU A 405 -25.46 -22.20 3.99
C GLU A 405 -25.96 -20.94 4.74
N GLY A 406 -26.91 -21.11 5.67
CA GLY A 406 -27.49 -19.99 6.43
C GLY A 406 -28.37 -19.03 5.61
N PRO A 407 -28.93 -17.99 6.27
CA PRO A 407 -29.77 -16.98 5.63
C PRO A 407 -28.94 -15.96 4.82
N LYS A 408 -29.51 -15.43 3.73
CA LYS A 408 -28.85 -14.40 2.90
C LYS A 408 -28.70 -13.09 3.69
N ASP A 409 -27.46 -12.67 3.93
CA ASP A 409 -27.15 -11.34 4.48
C ASP A 409 -27.04 -10.29 3.34
N PRO A 410 -27.79 -9.16 3.36
CA PRO A 410 -28.84 -8.80 4.32
C PRO A 410 -30.21 -9.38 3.96
N LEU A 411 -30.95 -9.73 5.01
CA LEU A 411 -32.39 -9.94 4.93
C LEU A 411 -33.12 -8.58 4.88
N TYR A 412 -34.40 -8.60 4.51
CA TYR A 412 -35.25 -7.41 4.44
C TYR A 412 -36.56 -7.62 5.21
N THR A 413 -37.07 -6.58 5.85
CA THR A 413 -38.36 -6.65 6.56
C THR A 413 -39.51 -7.00 5.60
N GLY A 414 -40.53 -7.69 6.11
CA GLY A 414 -41.70 -8.14 5.35
C GLY A 414 -41.41 -9.17 4.24
N CYS A 415 -40.14 -9.46 3.92
CA CYS A 415 -39.76 -10.54 3.02
C CYS A 415 -39.71 -11.88 3.78
N PRO A 416 -40.13 -12.99 3.15
CA PRO A 416 -39.71 -14.33 3.53
C PRO A 416 -38.19 -14.41 3.69
N VAL A 417 -37.71 -15.05 4.77
CA VAL A 417 -36.30 -15.35 4.95
C VAL A 417 -35.83 -16.28 3.83
N GLN A 418 -34.86 -15.82 3.05
CA GLN A 418 -34.21 -16.62 2.01
C GLN A 418 -32.88 -17.19 2.52
N TRP A 419 -32.61 -18.45 2.19
CA TRP A 419 -31.36 -19.15 2.48
C TRP A 419 -30.43 -19.07 1.27
N LEU A 420 -29.11 -19.14 1.48
CA LEU A 420 -28.13 -18.88 0.43
C LEU A 420 -28.24 -19.83 -0.78
N ASN A 421 -28.49 -21.12 -0.53
CA ASN A 421 -28.75 -22.14 -1.56
C ASN A 421 -30.19 -22.15 -2.12
N GLY A 422 -31.10 -21.33 -1.56
CA GLY A 422 -32.48 -21.17 -2.03
C GLY A 422 -33.51 -22.18 -1.50
N GLU A 423 -33.10 -23.22 -0.76
CA GLU A 423 -34.03 -24.15 -0.10
C GLU A 423 -34.42 -23.69 1.31
N ASN A 424 -35.52 -24.24 1.87
CA ASN A 424 -35.89 -23.97 3.25
C ASN A 424 -35.01 -24.80 4.21
N ALA A 425 -34.40 -24.14 5.19
CA ALA A 425 -33.56 -24.79 6.20
C ALA A 425 -34.27 -25.92 6.94
N LYS A 426 -33.52 -27.00 7.22
CA LYS A 426 -33.95 -28.11 8.05
C LYS A 426 -33.30 -28.00 9.42
N VAL A 427 -34.08 -28.16 10.48
CA VAL A 427 -33.55 -28.44 11.82
C VAL A 427 -33.63 -29.95 12.05
N VAL A 428 -32.52 -30.55 12.43
CA VAL A 428 -32.41 -31.99 12.72
C VAL A 428 -31.86 -32.18 14.12
N ILE A 429 -32.47 -33.09 14.88
CA ILE A 429 -31.98 -33.46 16.21
C ILE A 429 -30.98 -34.62 16.12
N PHE A 430 -29.81 -34.40 16.69
CA PHE A 430 -28.70 -35.33 16.74
C PHE A 430 -28.37 -35.74 18.16
N GLU A 431 -27.78 -36.92 18.30
CA GLU A 431 -27.35 -37.51 19.55
C GLU A 431 -26.11 -38.35 19.28
N ASN A 432 -25.00 -38.10 19.98
CA ASN A 432 -23.69 -38.67 19.60
C ASN A 432 -23.32 -38.46 18.11
N ASP A 433 -23.79 -37.35 17.54
CA ASP A 433 -23.65 -36.97 16.13
C ASP A 433 -24.42 -37.85 15.10
N LYS A 434 -25.31 -38.75 15.53
CA LYS A 434 -26.29 -39.43 14.65
C LYS A 434 -27.72 -38.91 14.84
N GLN A 435 -28.58 -39.02 13.82
CA GLN A 435 -29.92 -38.43 13.80
C GLN A 435 -30.95 -39.29 14.56
N ILE A 436 -31.68 -38.70 15.50
CA ILE A 436 -32.72 -39.43 16.26
C ILE A 436 -33.99 -39.57 15.41
N THR A 437 -34.12 -40.66 14.66
CA THR A 437 -35.30 -40.83 13.78
C THR A 437 -36.56 -41.37 14.48
N GLN A 438 -36.46 -41.91 15.71
CA GLN A 438 -37.58 -42.55 16.40
C GLN A 438 -37.68 -42.16 17.90
N GLY A 439 -38.76 -42.56 18.57
CA GLY A 439 -39.02 -42.23 19.98
C GLY A 439 -39.70 -40.88 20.20
N ASN A 440 -39.56 -40.32 21.41
CA ASN A 440 -40.18 -39.04 21.80
C ASN A 440 -39.34 -37.84 21.33
N LEU A 441 -38.01 -37.94 21.38
CA LEU A 441 -37.10 -36.87 20.94
C LEU A 441 -37.22 -36.60 19.42
N SER A 442 -37.60 -37.60 18.62
CA SER A 442 -37.81 -37.42 17.16
C SER A 442 -39.10 -36.67 16.79
N LYS A 443 -39.89 -36.23 17.78
CA LYS A 443 -41.21 -35.58 17.64
C LYS A 443 -41.34 -34.27 18.43
N LEU A 444 -40.23 -33.69 18.89
CA LEU A 444 -40.24 -32.46 19.70
C LEU A 444 -40.79 -31.26 18.93
N LYS A 445 -41.35 -30.31 19.68
CA LYS A 445 -41.77 -28.99 19.19
C LYS A 445 -40.63 -28.01 19.41
N ILE A 446 -40.21 -27.34 18.33
CA ILE A 446 -38.98 -26.54 18.23
C ILE A 446 -39.37 -25.10 17.90
N GLU A 447 -38.91 -24.15 18.70
CA GLU A 447 -39.06 -22.72 18.48
C GLU A 447 -37.84 -22.17 17.72
N ILE A 448 -38.08 -21.38 16.69
CA ILE A 448 -37.06 -20.60 15.99
C ILE A 448 -37.10 -19.17 16.54
N LEU A 449 -35.99 -18.67 17.06
CA LEU A 449 -35.87 -17.32 17.64
C LEU A 449 -34.68 -16.55 17.04
N ALA A 450 -34.61 -15.25 17.32
CA ALA A 450 -33.42 -14.44 17.10
C ALA A 450 -32.63 -14.25 18.40
N VAL A 451 -31.30 -14.32 18.32
CA VAL A 451 -30.34 -14.06 19.40
C VAL A 451 -29.28 -13.08 18.92
N HIS A 452 -28.71 -12.29 19.83
CA HIS A 452 -27.65 -11.34 19.49
C HIS A 452 -26.39 -12.07 18.99
N ALA A 453 -25.84 -11.65 17.85
CA ALA A 453 -24.73 -12.35 17.20
C ALA A 453 -23.47 -12.41 18.06
N ASP A 454 -23.25 -11.34 18.83
CA ASP A 454 -22.10 -11.07 19.69
C ASP A 454 -22.05 -11.99 20.94
N PHE A 455 -23.12 -12.72 21.26
CA PHE A 455 -23.19 -13.56 22.48
C PHE A 455 -22.29 -14.81 22.41
N PHE A 456 -22.10 -15.39 21.23
CA PHE A 456 -21.45 -16.70 21.08
C PHE A 456 -19.92 -16.63 20.87
N THR A 457 -19.34 -15.43 20.84
CA THR A 457 -17.90 -15.21 20.58
C THR A 457 -17.03 -15.21 21.84
N GLU A 458 -17.59 -15.17 23.05
CA GLU A 458 -16.81 -15.02 24.30
C GLU A 458 -16.58 -16.33 25.09
N ARG A 459 -17.32 -17.42 24.80
CA ARG A 459 -17.28 -18.66 25.60
C ARG A 459 -17.50 -19.98 24.84
N GLY A 460 -17.62 -19.95 23.52
CA GLY A 460 -17.97 -21.14 22.72
C GLY A 460 -19.40 -21.68 22.97
N GLN A 461 -19.78 -22.74 22.25
CA GLN A 461 -21.17 -23.23 22.21
C GLN A 461 -21.60 -24.15 23.37
N ALA A 462 -20.70 -24.53 24.29
CA ALA A 462 -20.93 -25.67 25.18
C ALA A 462 -21.49 -25.33 26.57
N ASP A 463 -21.04 -24.23 27.18
CA ASP A 463 -21.03 -24.10 28.65
C ASP A 463 -21.99 -23.05 29.22
N PHE A 464 -22.96 -22.58 28.44
CA PHE A 464 -23.96 -21.61 28.91
C PHE A 464 -25.07 -22.26 29.77
N THR A 465 -25.49 -21.55 30.81
CA THR A 465 -26.73 -21.85 31.54
C THR A 465 -27.97 -21.51 30.71
N LYS A 466 -29.11 -22.11 31.04
CA LYS A 466 -30.41 -21.80 30.42
C LYS A 466 -30.80 -20.33 30.66
N GLU A 467 -30.39 -19.80 31.81
CA GLU A 467 -30.64 -18.44 32.28
C GLU A 467 -29.75 -17.41 31.56
N GLU A 468 -28.49 -17.74 31.23
CA GLU A 468 -27.63 -16.91 30.38
C GLU A 468 -28.14 -16.88 28.93
N PHE A 469 -28.51 -18.04 28.36
CA PHE A 469 -29.04 -18.12 27.01
C PHE A 469 -30.36 -17.33 26.85
N ASN A 470 -31.30 -17.50 27.78
CA ASN A 470 -32.59 -16.80 27.72
C ASN A 470 -32.47 -15.27 27.87
N LYS A 471 -31.42 -14.75 28.52
CA LYS A 471 -31.13 -13.29 28.57
C LYS A 471 -30.69 -12.70 27.23
N GLN A 472 -30.30 -13.55 26.28
CA GLN A 472 -29.67 -13.16 25.01
C GLN A 472 -30.58 -13.42 23.79
N ILE A 473 -31.71 -14.10 24.03
CA ILE A 473 -32.88 -14.10 23.15
C ILE A 473 -33.37 -12.67 23.01
N HIS A 474 -33.57 -12.23 21.77
CA HIS A 474 -34.12 -10.91 21.51
C HIS A 474 -35.60 -10.88 21.94
N MET A 475 -35.95 -10.02 22.90
CA MET A 475 -37.32 -9.89 23.38
C MET A 475 -38.09 -8.81 22.63
N TYR A 476 -39.29 -9.16 22.17
CA TYR A 476 -40.24 -8.25 21.55
C TYR A 476 -41.31 -7.86 22.58
N ASN A 477 -41.38 -6.58 22.95
CA ASN A 477 -42.33 -6.06 23.95
C ASN A 477 -42.41 -6.96 25.21
N GLU A 478 -41.25 -7.15 25.84
CA GLU A 478 -41.04 -7.96 27.07
C GLU A 478 -41.35 -9.47 26.95
N ASN A 479 -41.63 -9.98 25.74
CA ASN A 479 -41.85 -11.41 25.46
C ASN A 479 -40.74 -12.00 24.57
N GLU A 480 -40.46 -13.30 24.67
CA GLU A 480 -39.47 -13.99 23.82
C GLU A 480 -39.91 -13.96 22.34
N SER A 481 -39.07 -13.44 21.44
CA SER A 481 -39.43 -13.28 20.01
C SER A 481 -39.34 -14.59 19.22
N VAL A 482 -40.33 -15.46 19.43
CA VAL A 482 -40.51 -16.69 18.62
C VAL A 482 -40.96 -16.30 17.22
N LEU A 483 -40.10 -16.53 16.23
CA LEU A 483 -40.31 -16.19 14.82
C LEU A 483 -41.21 -17.21 14.11
N THR A 484 -41.07 -18.49 14.48
CA THR A 484 -41.95 -19.59 14.06
C THR A 484 -41.72 -20.81 14.97
N THR A 485 -42.64 -21.78 14.94
CA THR A 485 -42.55 -23.02 15.71
C THR A 485 -42.83 -24.21 14.79
N VAL A 486 -41.95 -25.21 14.80
CA VAL A 486 -42.05 -26.42 13.96
C VAL A 486 -42.06 -27.68 14.82
N ASN A 487 -42.65 -28.77 14.31
CA ASN A 487 -42.62 -30.07 14.97
C ASN A 487 -41.68 -30.99 14.19
N LEU A 488 -40.73 -31.63 14.89
CA LEU A 488 -39.93 -32.69 14.30
C LEU A 488 -40.84 -33.84 13.85
N LYS A 489 -40.51 -34.43 12.70
CA LYS A 489 -41.08 -35.67 12.19
C LYS A 489 -39.89 -36.56 11.86
N ASN A 490 -39.76 -37.68 12.55
CA ASN A 490 -38.60 -38.57 12.43
C ASN A 490 -37.26 -37.84 12.66
N GLY A 491 -37.25 -36.89 13.60
CA GLY A 491 -36.05 -36.15 14.02
C GLY A 491 -35.72 -34.91 13.19
N GLU A 492 -36.49 -34.62 12.14
CA GLU A 492 -36.26 -33.49 11.24
C GLU A 492 -37.49 -32.60 11.07
N ALA A 493 -37.27 -31.30 10.84
CA ALA A 493 -38.31 -30.36 10.43
C ALA A 493 -37.76 -29.31 9.47
N CYS A 494 -38.39 -29.16 8.31
CA CYS A 494 -38.19 -28.00 7.45
C CYS A 494 -38.82 -26.76 8.12
N ILE A 495 -38.06 -25.68 8.25
CA ILE A 495 -38.58 -24.38 8.68
C ILE A 495 -39.40 -23.80 7.53
N GLY A 496 -40.69 -23.53 7.76
CA GLY A 496 -41.55 -22.89 6.78
C GLY A 496 -41.17 -21.43 6.53
N SER A 497 -41.82 -20.78 5.56
CA SER A 497 -41.63 -19.34 5.34
C SER A 497 -42.02 -18.53 6.58
N PHE A 498 -41.07 -17.74 7.11
CA PHE A 498 -41.27 -16.71 8.13
C PHE A 498 -40.58 -15.42 7.68
N PHE A 499 -40.88 -14.29 8.33
CA PHE A 499 -40.36 -12.96 7.97
C PHE A 499 -40.05 -12.15 9.22
N PHE A 500 -39.16 -11.16 9.08
CA PHE A 500 -38.89 -10.18 10.13
C PHE A 500 -39.77 -8.94 9.94
N THR A 501 -40.37 -8.45 11.03
CA THR A 501 -41.22 -7.24 11.04
C THR A 501 -40.41 -5.94 11.09
N GLU A 502 -39.30 -5.94 11.81
CA GLU A 502 -38.49 -4.75 12.11
C GLU A 502 -37.03 -4.89 11.62
N SER A 503 -36.38 -3.74 11.36
CA SER A 503 -35.01 -3.67 10.83
C SER A 503 -34.01 -3.40 11.96
N TYR A 504 -32.94 -4.18 12.03
CA TYR A 504 -32.00 -4.15 13.15
C TYR A 504 -30.63 -3.61 12.72
N ARG A 505 -30.07 -2.69 13.52
CA ARG A 505 -28.73 -2.10 13.28
C ARG A 505 -27.57 -2.99 13.72
N LYS A 506 -27.84 -4.03 14.52
CA LYS A 506 -26.86 -5.03 14.97
C LYS A 506 -27.05 -6.33 14.18
N LYS A 507 -25.99 -7.15 14.11
CA LYS A 507 -26.09 -8.53 13.61
C LYS A 507 -26.88 -9.40 14.59
N LEU A 508 -27.66 -10.33 14.04
CA LEU A 508 -28.39 -11.36 14.78
C LEU A 508 -28.03 -12.74 14.22
N ARG A 509 -28.21 -13.80 15.01
CA ARG A 509 -28.22 -15.19 14.54
C ARG A 509 -29.63 -15.75 14.74
N LEU A 510 -30.05 -16.70 13.90
CA LEU A 510 -31.20 -17.54 14.18
C LEU A 510 -30.78 -18.63 15.16
N THR A 511 -31.67 -19.02 16.05
CA THR A 511 -31.50 -20.20 16.92
C THR A 511 -32.72 -21.10 16.87
N ALA A 512 -32.52 -22.40 17.07
CA ALA A 512 -33.58 -23.38 17.24
C ALA A 512 -33.46 -24.03 18.62
N ARG A 513 -34.46 -23.85 19.49
CA ARG A 513 -34.54 -24.47 20.83
C ARG A 513 -35.78 -25.34 20.95
N VAL A 514 -35.80 -26.26 21.91
CA VAL A 514 -37.02 -27.02 22.23
C VAL A 514 -37.99 -26.12 22.99
N GLU A 515 -39.27 -26.14 22.62
CA GLU A 515 -40.35 -25.49 23.37
C GLU A 515 -40.39 -26.02 24.82
N ARG A 516 -40.78 -25.18 25.78
CA ARG A 516 -40.71 -25.49 27.22
C ARG A 516 -41.53 -26.74 27.61
N GLN A 517 -40.85 -27.89 27.64
CA GLN A 517 -41.35 -29.20 28.08
C GLN A 517 -40.37 -29.77 29.13
N ASP A 518 -40.89 -30.42 30.17
CA ASP A 518 -40.06 -31.11 31.16
C ASP A 518 -39.53 -32.44 30.59
N LEU A 519 -38.45 -32.33 29.82
CA LEU A 519 -37.68 -33.46 29.30
C LEU A 519 -36.61 -33.86 30.32
N ALA A 520 -36.49 -35.16 30.57
CA ALA A 520 -35.42 -35.73 31.41
C ALA A 520 -34.01 -35.63 30.78
N VAL A 521 -33.88 -35.08 29.57
CA VAL A 521 -32.63 -34.92 28.83
C VAL A 521 -32.53 -33.50 28.28
N ARG A 522 -31.42 -32.80 28.58
CA ARG A 522 -31.14 -31.47 28.02
C ARG A 522 -30.81 -31.61 26.52
N VAL A 523 -31.56 -30.90 25.69
CA VAL A 523 -31.27 -30.74 24.25
C VAL A 523 -30.57 -29.40 24.06
N GLN A 524 -29.38 -29.43 23.46
CA GLN A 524 -28.62 -28.24 23.09
C GLN A 524 -29.24 -27.57 21.84
N GLU A 525 -29.27 -26.24 21.86
CA GLU A 525 -29.85 -25.39 20.84
C GLU A 525 -28.97 -25.30 19.57
N ALA A 526 -29.58 -25.19 18.40
CA ALA A 526 -28.87 -24.89 17.16
C ALA A 526 -28.70 -23.37 17.00
N ILE A 527 -27.64 -22.91 16.32
CA ILE A 527 -27.51 -21.51 15.85
C ILE A 527 -27.04 -21.43 14.40
N THR A 528 -27.36 -20.34 13.70
CA THR A 528 -26.83 -20.01 12.36
C THR A 528 -25.64 -19.06 12.44
N ASP A 529 -25.03 -18.79 11.28
CA ASP A 529 -24.19 -17.63 11.06
C ASP A 529 -24.94 -16.28 11.20
N PRO A 530 -24.20 -15.17 11.44
CA PRO A 530 -24.78 -13.89 11.80
C PRO A 530 -25.06 -12.99 10.58
N PHE A 531 -26.26 -12.39 10.55
CA PHE A 531 -26.78 -11.58 9.44
C PHE A 531 -27.42 -10.27 9.93
N VAL A 532 -27.71 -9.35 9.01
CA VAL A 532 -28.38 -8.07 9.23
C VAL A 532 -29.76 -8.06 8.56
N ILE A 533 -30.73 -7.37 9.16
CA ILE A 533 -32.07 -7.17 8.58
C ILE A 533 -32.27 -5.69 8.27
N LYS A 534 -32.44 -5.35 6.99
CA LYS A 534 -32.65 -3.99 6.47
C LYS A 534 -34.15 -3.75 6.20
N ASP A 535 -34.52 -2.49 5.97
CA ASP A 535 -35.90 -2.10 5.67
C ASP A 535 -36.31 -2.55 4.25
N HIS A 536 -37.52 -3.08 4.07
CA HIS A 536 -38.07 -3.44 2.76
C HIS A 536 -37.95 -2.33 1.70
N ARG A 537 -38.08 -1.07 2.12
CA ARG A 537 -37.95 0.12 1.27
C ARG A 537 -36.54 0.29 0.70
N SER A 538 -35.52 -0.33 1.30
CA SER A 538 -34.16 -0.39 0.74
C SER A 538 -34.06 -1.35 -0.45
N ALA A 539 -34.79 -2.48 -0.46
CA ALA A 539 -34.77 -3.44 -1.56
C ALA A 539 -35.43 -2.88 -2.83
N LEU A 540 -36.51 -2.11 -2.68
CA LEU A 540 -37.27 -1.51 -3.79
C LEU A 540 -36.57 -0.33 -4.47
N ASN A 541 -35.46 0.19 -3.92
CA ASN A 541 -34.67 1.30 -4.48
C ASN A 541 -33.33 0.81 -5.06
N GLY A 542 -33.32 -0.38 -5.66
CA GLY A 542 -32.12 -1.09 -6.13
C GLY A 542 -31.17 -0.22 -6.97
N LYS A 543 -29.93 -0.13 -6.49
CA LYS A 543 -28.79 0.50 -7.16
C LYS A 543 -28.19 -0.51 -8.14
N ARG A 544 -28.06 -0.15 -9.43
CA ARG A 544 -27.52 -1.05 -10.46
C ARG A 544 -26.06 -0.77 -10.71
N TYR A 545 -25.21 -1.80 -10.64
CA TYR A 545 -23.77 -1.69 -10.83
C TYR A 545 -23.31 -2.56 -12.02
N PRO A 546 -22.77 -1.97 -13.11
CA PRO A 546 -22.74 -0.54 -13.41
C PRO A 546 -24.15 0.02 -13.73
N PRO A 547 -24.37 1.33 -13.59
CA PRO A 547 -25.61 1.99 -14.01
C PRO A 547 -25.59 2.28 -15.52
N SER A 548 -26.76 2.44 -16.13
CA SER A 548 -26.87 2.81 -17.56
C SER A 548 -26.88 4.33 -17.78
N LYS A 549 -26.45 4.82 -18.97
CA LYS A 549 -26.30 6.25 -19.22
C LYS A 549 -27.65 6.98 -19.33
N GLU A 550 -28.68 6.31 -19.85
CA GLU A 550 -30.08 6.77 -19.83
C GLU A 550 -30.77 6.60 -18.47
N GLU A 551 -30.16 5.91 -17.49
CA GLU A 551 -30.79 5.60 -16.21
C GLU A 551 -31.00 6.86 -15.36
N ALA A 552 -32.07 6.87 -14.56
CA ALA A 552 -32.41 8.04 -13.75
C ALA A 552 -31.47 8.20 -12.54
N VAL A 553 -31.09 9.44 -12.20
CA VAL A 553 -30.07 9.73 -11.16
C VAL A 553 -30.38 9.14 -9.78
N HIS A 554 -31.64 8.83 -9.46
CA HIS A 554 -32.01 8.18 -8.21
C HIS A 554 -31.59 6.70 -8.08
N HIS A 555 -31.09 6.08 -9.15
CA HIS A 555 -30.43 4.76 -9.10
C HIS A 555 -28.93 4.85 -8.78
N LEU A 556 -28.32 6.04 -8.79
CA LEU A 556 -26.95 6.26 -8.31
C LEU A 556 -26.90 6.26 -6.78
N GLU A 557 -25.72 6.04 -6.19
CA GLU A 557 -25.60 6.01 -4.73
C GLU A 557 -25.88 7.37 -4.08
N ASN A 558 -26.35 7.35 -2.83
CA ASN A 558 -26.63 8.55 -2.02
C ASN A 558 -27.63 9.58 -2.59
N ILE A 559 -28.30 9.24 -3.70
CA ILE A 559 -29.48 9.93 -4.26
C ILE A 559 -30.72 9.03 -4.02
N SER A 560 -31.87 9.61 -3.69
CA SER A 560 -33.12 8.86 -3.48
C SER A 560 -34.29 9.54 -4.20
N LEU A 561 -35.23 8.74 -4.74
CA LEU A 561 -36.28 9.18 -5.67
C LEU A 561 -37.20 10.29 -5.13
N LYS A 562 -37.36 10.37 -3.80
CA LYS A 562 -38.15 11.42 -3.12
C LYS A 562 -37.30 12.27 -2.16
N GLY A 563 -35.97 12.24 -2.31
CA GLY A 563 -35.04 13.00 -1.49
C GLY A 563 -34.67 14.34 -2.13
N LYS A 564 -34.38 15.34 -1.29
CA LYS A 564 -34.02 16.71 -1.70
C LYS A 564 -33.03 16.74 -2.88
N ARG A 565 -31.96 15.93 -2.81
CA ARG A 565 -30.91 15.82 -3.83
C ARG A 565 -31.43 15.45 -5.23
N CYS A 566 -32.48 14.64 -5.33
CA CYS A 566 -33.06 14.28 -6.64
C CYS A 566 -33.90 15.42 -7.20
N ASN A 567 -34.55 16.21 -6.33
CA ASN A 567 -35.30 17.41 -6.74
C ASN A 567 -34.32 18.52 -7.14
N ASP A 568 -33.29 18.80 -6.32
CA ASP A 568 -32.24 19.79 -6.61
C ASP A 568 -31.57 19.55 -7.99
N LEU A 569 -31.40 18.28 -8.37
CA LEU A 569 -30.90 17.86 -9.70
C LEU A 569 -31.97 18.02 -10.80
N ALA A 570 -33.22 17.62 -10.55
CA ALA A 570 -34.32 17.76 -11.50
C ALA A 570 -34.64 19.22 -11.84
N ASP A 571 -34.54 20.14 -10.87
CA ASP A 571 -34.68 21.59 -11.04
C ASP A 571 -33.57 22.20 -11.93
N LYS A 572 -32.48 21.47 -12.16
CA LYS A 572 -31.43 21.77 -13.15
C LYS A 572 -31.50 20.90 -14.40
N ASN A 573 -32.60 20.15 -14.59
CA ASN A 573 -32.83 19.21 -15.70
C ASN A 573 -31.84 18.01 -15.72
N ILE A 574 -31.15 17.74 -14.61
CA ILE A 574 -30.13 16.68 -14.46
C ILE A 574 -30.83 15.38 -14.01
N THR A 575 -31.65 14.82 -14.90
CA THR A 575 -32.51 13.67 -14.58
C THR A 575 -31.86 12.31 -14.82
N THR A 576 -30.84 12.21 -15.68
CA THR A 576 -30.16 10.94 -16.04
C THR A 576 -28.66 10.93 -15.71
N VAL A 577 -28.07 9.73 -15.61
CA VAL A 577 -26.62 9.54 -15.38
C VAL A 577 -25.79 10.27 -16.43
N LYS A 578 -26.14 10.17 -17.73
CA LYS A 578 -25.50 10.90 -18.84
C LYS A 578 -25.43 12.41 -18.58
N ARG A 579 -26.53 13.03 -18.16
CA ARG A 579 -26.56 14.47 -17.83
C ARG A 579 -25.76 14.79 -16.58
N LEU A 580 -25.82 13.95 -15.55
CA LEU A 580 -25.04 14.12 -14.33
C LEU A 580 -23.53 14.06 -14.61
N MET A 581 -23.08 13.12 -15.45
CA MET A 581 -21.68 12.99 -15.86
C MET A 581 -21.21 14.16 -16.74
N ARG A 582 -22.04 14.65 -17.68
CA ARG A 582 -21.74 15.89 -18.44
C ARG A 582 -21.59 17.10 -17.52
N HIS A 583 -22.47 17.26 -16.53
CA HIS A 583 -22.33 18.32 -15.52
C HIS A 583 -21.10 18.13 -14.63
N TYR A 584 -20.72 16.89 -14.28
CA TYR A 584 -19.53 16.59 -13.49
C TYR A 584 -18.22 16.97 -14.20
N HIS A 585 -18.10 16.68 -15.50
CA HIS A 585 -16.91 17.08 -16.29
C HIS A 585 -16.87 18.57 -16.63
N ARG A 586 -18.01 19.28 -16.56
CA ARG A 586 -18.13 20.73 -16.71
C ARG A 586 -17.81 21.49 -15.43
N ASP A 587 -18.50 21.19 -14.34
CA ASP A 587 -18.37 21.86 -13.04
C ASP A 587 -18.66 20.91 -11.88
N LYS A 588 -17.63 20.17 -11.48
CA LYS A 588 -17.63 19.31 -10.30
C LYS A 588 -18.01 20.05 -9.01
N SER A 589 -17.58 21.30 -8.84
CA SER A 589 -17.81 22.07 -7.60
C SER A 589 -19.27 22.53 -7.50
N GLY A 590 -19.81 23.09 -8.57
CA GLY A 590 -21.22 23.48 -8.66
C GLY A 590 -22.16 22.29 -8.52
N LEU A 591 -21.84 21.13 -9.09
CA LEU A 591 -22.66 19.91 -8.94
C LEU A 591 -22.61 19.34 -7.51
N GLN A 592 -21.47 19.39 -6.82
CA GLN A 592 -21.36 19.01 -5.40
C GLN A 592 -22.14 19.98 -4.49
N LYS A 593 -22.02 21.29 -4.75
CA LYS A 593 -22.79 22.35 -4.04
C LYS A 593 -24.29 22.22 -4.27
N LEU A 594 -24.73 21.94 -5.50
CA LEU A 594 -26.13 21.73 -5.86
C LEU A 594 -26.75 20.53 -5.11
N THR A 595 -26.02 19.42 -5.01
CA THR A 595 -26.49 18.20 -4.34
C THR A 595 -26.32 18.22 -2.82
N GLY A 596 -25.58 19.18 -2.27
CA GLY A 596 -25.34 19.28 -0.82
C GLY A 596 -24.73 18.01 -0.22
N MET A 597 -23.87 17.32 -0.98
CA MET A 597 -23.20 16.10 -0.53
C MET A 597 -21.91 16.41 0.24
N LYS A 598 -21.74 15.75 1.39
CA LYS A 598 -20.43 15.62 2.06
C LYS A 598 -19.49 14.80 1.19
N ASP A 599 -18.18 14.93 1.37
CA ASP A 599 -17.19 14.30 0.49
C ASP A 599 -17.27 12.77 0.47
N GLU A 600 -17.65 12.11 1.57
CA GLU A 600 -17.94 10.67 1.61
C GLU A 600 -19.13 10.31 0.69
N ASP A 601 -20.30 10.89 0.95
CA ASP A 601 -21.52 10.72 0.14
C ASP A 601 -21.26 10.96 -1.36
N TRP A 602 -20.55 12.04 -1.63
CA TRP A 602 -20.19 12.52 -2.97
C TRP A 602 -19.21 11.57 -3.66
N SER A 603 -18.16 11.14 -2.97
CA SER A 603 -17.16 10.20 -3.49
C SER A 603 -17.81 8.87 -3.86
N THR A 604 -18.70 8.33 -3.01
CA THR A 604 -19.44 7.10 -3.32
C THR A 604 -20.40 7.27 -4.51
N MET A 605 -21.14 8.39 -4.59
CA MET A 605 -22.04 8.68 -5.72
C MET A 605 -21.27 8.82 -7.05
N VAL A 606 -20.20 9.62 -7.07
CA VAL A 606 -19.36 9.83 -8.24
C VAL A 606 -18.67 8.54 -8.65
N THR A 607 -18.11 7.77 -7.69
CA THR A 607 -17.49 6.46 -7.98
C THR A 607 -18.48 5.54 -8.67
N HIS A 608 -19.71 5.45 -8.17
CA HIS A 608 -20.76 4.65 -8.79
C HIS A 608 -21.10 5.16 -10.21
N ALA A 609 -21.32 6.47 -10.38
CA ALA A 609 -21.62 7.07 -11.68
C ALA A 609 -20.49 6.86 -12.72
N THR A 610 -19.22 6.94 -12.31
CA THR A 610 -18.04 6.71 -13.18
C THR A 610 -17.88 5.25 -13.64
N THR A 611 -18.69 4.30 -13.15
CA THR A 611 -18.73 2.94 -13.69
C THR A 611 -19.66 2.77 -14.89
N CYS A 612 -20.44 3.80 -15.23
CA CYS A 612 -21.24 3.84 -16.44
C CYS A 612 -20.35 3.87 -17.70
N ASP A 613 -20.76 3.17 -18.76
CA ASP A 613 -20.08 3.22 -20.07
C ASP A 613 -20.59 4.42 -20.88
N PRO A 614 -19.73 5.35 -21.35
CA PRO A 614 -20.14 6.39 -22.30
C PRO A 614 -20.53 5.84 -23.68
N GLY A 615 -20.00 4.67 -24.06
CA GLY A 615 -20.09 4.12 -25.41
C GLY A 615 -19.08 4.72 -26.39
N VAL A 616 -19.28 4.45 -27.68
CA VAL A 616 -18.32 4.76 -28.76
C VAL A 616 -18.52 6.14 -29.43
N GLU A 617 -19.56 6.88 -29.06
CA GLU A 617 -19.97 8.15 -29.67
C GLU A 617 -19.00 9.28 -29.28
N ILE A 618 -18.39 9.93 -30.29
CA ILE A 618 -17.45 11.05 -30.11
C ILE A 618 -17.95 12.31 -30.80
N TYR A 619 -17.83 13.44 -30.10
CA TYR A 619 -18.15 14.78 -30.59
C TYR A 619 -16.86 15.60 -30.69
N SER A 620 -16.70 16.38 -31.76
CA SER A 620 -15.50 17.20 -31.97
C SER A 620 -15.76 18.71 -31.79
N TYR A 621 -14.67 19.43 -31.53
CA TYR A 621 -14.64 20.89 -31.46
C TYR A 621 -13.34 21.42 -32.09
N GLY A 622 -13.44 22.13 -33.21
CA GLY A 622 -12.30 22.77 -33.86
C GLY A 622 -11.78 24.01 -33.10
N VAL A 623 -10.47 24.01 -32.83
CA VAL A 623 -9.69 25.13 -32.29
C VAL A 623 -8.97 25.81 -33.45
N ALA A 624 -9.60 26.82 -34.04
CA ALA A 624 -9.12 27.47 -35.27
C ALA A 624 -7.75 28.15 -35.12
N GLU A 625 -7.41 28.61 -33.92
CA GLU A 625 -6.12 29.23 -33.57
C GLU A 625 -4.93 28.27 -33.72
N GLU A 626 -5.17 26.95 -33.64
CA GLU A 626 -4.13 25.92 -33.47
C GLU A 626 -4.25 24.78 -34.49
N ASN A 627 -5.21 24.89 -35.42
CA ASN A 627 -5.49 23.91 -36.49
C ASN A 627 -5.68 22.45 -35.99
N CYS A 628 -6.41 22.29 -34.87
CA CYS A 628 -6.72 20.98 -34.28
C CYS A 628 -8.19 20.86 -33.84
N GLU A 629 -8.68 19.63 -33.68
CA GLU A 629 -9.99 19.32 -33.12
C GLU A 629 -9.85 18.63 -31.75
N LEU A 630 -10.49 19.15 -30.71
CA LEU A 630 -10.70 18.43 -29.46
C LEU A 630 -11.75 17.34 -29.65
N LEU A 631 -11.53 16.14 -29.11
CA LEU A 631 -12.46 15.01 -29.18
C LEU A 631 -13.02 14.66 -27.80
N PHE A 632 -14.34 14.60 -27.67
CA PHE A 632 -15.07 14.33 -26.44
C PHE A 632 -15.97 13.09 -26.54
N ASN A 633 -16.06 12.30 -25.48
CA ASN A 633 -17.05 11.23 -25.37
C ASN A 633 -18.45 11.76 -25.01
N ASP A 634 -19.43 10.85 -24.96
CA ASP A 634 -20.82 11.19 -24.64
C ASP A 634 -21.07 11.70 -23.21
N PHE A 635 -20.09 11.60 -22.31
CA PHE A 635 -20.11 12.26 -20.99
C PHE A 635 -19.42 13.63 -20.99
N TYR A 636 -19.06 14.14 -22.17
CA TYR A 636 -18.25 15.36 -22.34
C TYR A 636 -16.91 15.28 -21.59
N ASP A 637 -16.33 14.08 -21.42
CA ASP A 637 -14.92 13.97 -21.07
C ASP A 637 -14.04 13.89 -22.32
N LEU A 638 -12.82 14.42 -22.19
CA LEU A 638 -11.90 14.68 -23.30
C LEU A 638 -11.08 13.42 -23.58
N VAL A 639 -11.27 12.79 -24.74
CA VAL A 639 -10.57 11.53 -25.09
C VAL A 639 -9.27 11.77 -25.84
N GLY A 640 -9.16 12.86 -26.59
CA GLY A 640 -7.93 13.22 -27.31
C GLY A 640 -8.04 14.50 -28.15
N VAL A 641 -7.06 14.67 -29.02
CA VAL A 641 -6.95 15.73 -30.03
C VAL A 641 -6.70 15.10 -31.40
N LEU A 642 -7.24 15.71 -32.44
CA LEU A 642 -6.95 15.41 -33.84
C LEU A 642 -6.24 16.62 -34.47
N THR A 643 -4.98 16.47 -34.89
CA THR A 643 -4.19 17.56 -35.52
C THR A 643 -3.75 17.10 -36.90
N ASN A 644 -4.11 17.83 -37.95
CA ASN A 644 -3.86 17.47 -39.37
C ASN A 644 -4.36 16.06 -39.80
N GLY A 645 -5.18 15.40 -38.98
CA GLY A 645 -5.65 14.03 -39.20
C GLY A 645 -5.01 12.98 -38.27
N ASP A 646 -3.92 13.32 -37.57
CA ASP A 646 -3.29 12.44 -36.57
C ASP A 646 -4.02 12.55 -35.22
N TYR A 647 -4.44 11.40 -34.68
CA TYR A 647 -5.12 11.32 -33.38
C TYR A 647 -4.13 11.08 -32.24
N VAL A 648 -4.16 11.96 -31.24
CA VAL A 648 -3.39 11.83 -30.00
C VAL A 648 -4.37 11.73 -28.82
N PRO A 649 -4.47 10.59 -28.13
CA PRO A 649 -5.33 10.46 -26.95
C PRO A 649 -4.78 11.28 -25.77
N VAL A 650 -5.64 11.73 -24.86
CA VAL A 650 -5.25 12.55 -23.69
C VAL A 650 -4.15 11.89 -22.85
N SER A 651 -4.11 10.56 -22.79
CA SER A 651 -3.06 9.79 -22.10
C SER A 651 -1.66 9.92 -22.70
N HIS A 652 -1.50 10.47 -23.91
CA HIS A 652 -0.22 10.69 -24.58
C HIS A 652 0.14 12.19 -24.74
N LEU A 653 -0.71 13.09 -24.27
CA LEU A 653 -0.49 14.53 -24.34
C LEU A 653 0.31 15.00 -23.13
N ASP A 654 1.28 15.89 -23.34
CA ASP A 654 2.18 16.36 -22.27
C ASP A 654 1.49 17.31 -21.28
N GLN A 655 2.17 17.65 -20.18
CA GLN A 655 1.60 18.48 -19.12
C GLN A 655 1.24 19.91 -19.57
N PHE A 656 1.96 20.46 -20.54
CA PHE A 656 1.69 21.79 -21.11
C PHE A 656 0.51 21.74 -22.10
N GLN A 657 0.47 20.72 -22.97
CA GLN A 657 -0.67 20.44 -23.85
C GLN A 657 -1.96 20.23 -23.05
N GLN A 658 -1.92 19.43 -21.97
CA GLN A 658 -3.07 19.23 -21.07
C GLN A 658 -3.52 20.52 -20.39
N LEU A 659 -2.61 21.42 -20.01
CA LEU A 659 -2.96 22.74 -19.46
C LEU A 659 -3.63 23.63 -20.52
N LYS A 660 -3.09 23.68 -21.74
CA LYS A 660 -3.67 24.43 -22.87
C LYS A 660 -5.08 23.93 -23.20
N MET A 661 -5.26 22.62 -23.24
CA MET A 661 -6.54 21.95 -23.51
C MET A 661 -7.58 22.14 -22.38
N LYS A 662 -7.18 22.35 -21.12
CA LYS A 662 -8.13 22.72 -20.04
C LYS A 662 -8.82 24.06 -20.31
N SER A 663 -8.12 25.02 -20.92
CA SER A 663 -8.72 26.30 -21.33
C SER A 663 -9.77 26.08 -22.43
N TRP A 664 -9.38 25.43 -23.53
CA TRP A 664 -10.26 25.17 -24.66
C TRP A 664 -11.46 24.25 -24.32
N LYS A 665 -11.31 23.33 -23.36
CA LYS A 665 -12.39 22.45 -22.87
C LYS A 665 -13.63 23.23 -22.41
N MET A 666 -13.45 24.38 -21.76
CA MET A 666 -14.57 25.23 -21.32
C MET A 666 -15.31 25.89 -22.50
N SER A 667 -14.57 26.40 -23.50
CA SER A 667 -15.14 26.95 -24.72
C SER A 667 -15.85 25.89 -25.58
N ALA A 668 -15.33 24.66 -25.59
CA ALA A 668 -15.94 23.54 -26.29
C ALA A 668 -17.29 23.13 -25.70
N PHE A 669 -17.38 23.03 -24.36
CA PHE A 669 -18.63 22.71 -23.68
C PHE A 669 -19.78 23.65 -24.02
N LYS A 670 -19.51 24.96 -24.13
CA LYS A 670 -20.53 25.93 -24.51
C LYS A 670 -21.13 25.62 -25.89
N LYS A 671 -20.30 25.38 -26.91
CA LYS A 671 -20.80 25.06 -28.27
C LYS A 671 -21.40 23.66 -28.38
N LEU A 672 -20.94 22.68 -27.60
CA LEU A 672 -21.56 21.35 -27.56
C LEU A 672 -22.97 21.41 -26.93
N GLU A 673 -23.16 22.20 -25.87
CA GLU A 673 -24.49 22.48 -25.34
C GLU A 673 -25.39 23.27 -26.32
N GLU A 674 -24.83 24.14 -27.16
CA GLU A 674 -25.57 24.85 -28.21
C GLU A 674 -26.00 23.91 -29.35
N ARG A 675 -25.14 22.95 -29.76
CA ARG A 675 -25.48 21.84 -30.67
C ARG A 675 -26.59 20.96 -30.10
N GLU A 676 -26.56 20.68 -28.79
CA GLU A 676 -27.61 19.89 -28.12
C GLU A 676 -28.95 20.64 -28.05
N LYS A 677 -28.94 21.92 -27.65
CA LYS A 677 -30.15 22.76 -27.52
C LYS A 677 -30.82 23.07 -28.86
N SER A 678 -30.08 23.04 -29.97
CA SER A 678 -30.61 23.16 -31.33
C SER A 678 -31.08 21.82 -31.94
N GLY A 679 -30.84 20.69 -31.26
CA GLY A 679 -31.22 19.35 -31.74
C GLY A 679 -30.28 18.76 -32.81
N VAL A 680 -29.09 19.35 -33.02
CA VAL A 680 -28.12 18.97 -34.08
C VAL A 680 -26.85 18.35 -33.48
N LEU A 681 -26.97 17.68 -32.34
CA LEU A 681 -25.87 16.94 -31.68
C LEU A 681 -25.78 15.49 -32.22
N ILE A 682 -25.38 15.37 -33.48
CA ILE A 682 -24.93 14.11 -34.09
C ILE A 682 -23.44 13.91 -33.69
N PRO A 683 -22.98 12.68 -33.35
CA PRO A 683 -21.55 12.42 -33.17
C PRO A 683 -20.79 12.67 -34.47
N ASP A 684 -19.57 13.19 -34.36
CA ASP A 684 -18.69 13.52 -35.49
C ASP A 684 -17.71 12.37 -35.81
N TYR A 685 -17.46 11.50 -34.82
CA TYR A 685 -16.61 10.31 -34.93
C TYR A 685 -17.18 9.15 -34.08
N LEU A 686 -16.75 7.93 -34.38
CA LEU A 686 -16.97 6.73 -33.57
C LEU A 686 -15.61 6.13 -33.17
N MET A 687 -15.43 5.80 -31.89
CA MET A 687 -14.21 5.09 -31.44
C MET A 687 -14.25 3.63 -31.86
N MET A 688 -13.41 3.28 -32.84
CA MET A 688 -13.22 1.90 -33.30
C MET A 688 -11.77 1.49 -33.04
N ASN A 689 -11.58 0.39 -32.30
CA ASN A 689 -10.25 -0.15 -31.96
C ASN A 689 -9.26 0.85 -31.32
N GLY A 690 -9.76 1.90 -30.67
CA GLY A 690 -8.95 2.94 -30.04
C GLY A 690 -8.68 4.18 -30.89
N CYS A 691 -9.17 4.24 -32.13
CA CYS A 691 -9.05 5.41 -33.01
C CYS A 691 -10.42 6.01 -33.38
N PRO A 692 -10.52 7.35 -33.56
CA PRO A 692 -11.75 8.00 -33.99
C PRO A 692 -11.96 7.85 -35.50
N VAL A 693 -12.98 7.10 -35.91
CA VAL A 693 -13.40 6.97 -37.32
C VAL A 693 -14.50 7.98 -37.59
N ARG A 694 -14.29 8.88 -38.55
CA ARG A 694 -15.24 9.97 -38.85
C ARG A 694 -16.59 9.40 -39.31
N THR A 695 -17.69 9.93 -38.78
CA THR A 695 -19.03 9.57 -39.24
C THR A 695 -19.28 10.17 -40.62
N VAL A 696 -19.25 9.34 -41.66
CA VAL A 696 -19.61 9.77 -43.02
C VAL A 696 -21.10 10.08 -43.07
N PRO A 697 -21.55 11.22 -43.64
CA PRO A 697 -22.97 11.50 -43.79
C PRO A 697 -23.67 10.42 -44.63
N LEU A 698 -24.82 9.93 -44.16
CA LEU A 698 -25.76 9.14 -44.95
C LEU A 698 -26.51 10.05 -45.93
N ASN A 699 -25.79 10.55 -46.94
CA ASN A 699 -26.42 11.14 -48.11
C ASN A 699 -26.84 10.02 -49.06
N ASN A 700 -28.15 9.77 -49.14
CA ASN A 700 -28.72 9.20 -50.35
C ASN A 700 -28.59 10.18 -51.52
N ASP A 701 -28.53 9.61 -52.71
CA ASP A 701 -28.75 10.22 -54.02
C ASP A 701 -27.69 11.17 -54.62
N ALA A 702 -27.63 11.10 -55.96
CA ALA A 702 -26.48 11.45 -56.79
C ALA A 702 -26.31 12.96 -57.10
N GLY A 703 -25.13 13.30 -57.65
CA GLY A 703 -24.82 14.63 -58.23
C GLY A 703 -25.42 14.84 -59.63
N PRO A 704 -24.74 15.52 -60.60
CA PRO A 704 -23.29 15.73 -60.72
C PRO A 704 -22.84 17.20 -60.95
N SER A 705 -21.55 17.37 -61.31
CA SER A 705 -20.88 18.53 -61.96
C SER A 705 -19.94 19.37 -61.06
N VAL A 706 -18.83 20.00 -61.51
CA VAL A 706 -18.02 19.86 -62.75
C VAL A 706 -16.61 20.47 -62.55
N GLN A 707 -15.61 20.00 -63.32
CA GLN A 707 -14.29 20.63 -63.60
C GLN A 707 -13.18 20.78 -62.52
N ALA A 708 -12.06 20.09 -62.80
CA ALA A 708 -10.69 20.64 -62.95
C ALA A 708 -9.88 21.11 -61.70
N LYS A 709 -8.54 20.92 -61.64
CA LYS A 709 -7.58 20.27 -62.57
C LYS A 709 -6.31 19.80 -61.83
N ARG A 710 -5.67 18.78 -62.43
CA ARG A 710 -4.27 18.26 -62.34
C ARG A 710 -3.23 19.21 -61.70
N THR A 711 -2.17 18.74 -61.03
CA THR A 711 -1.11 17.77 -61.47
C THR A 711 -0.33 17.20 -60.26
N SER A 712 0.38 16.05 -60.28
CA SER A 712 0.50 14.93 -61.25
C SER A 712 1.39 13.79 -60.69
N GLN A 713 1.08 12.52 -61.01
CA GLN A 713 2.01 11.41 -61.36
C GLN A 713 3.16 11.08 -60.35
N TYR A 714 3.18 9.94 -59.63
CA TYR A 714 3.33 8.53 -60.09
C TYR A 714 4.41 8.35 -61.18
N PRO A 715 5.36 7.39 -61.05
CA PRO A 715 5.01 5.97 -61.27
C PRO A 715 5.79 4.92 -60.42
N ASN A 716 5.16 3.85 -59.88
CA ASN A 716 5.01 2.47 -60.42
C ASN A 716 6.18 1.50 -60.01
N ASP A 717 6.08 0.15 -59.95
CA ASP A 717 4.97 -0.84 -60.02
C ASP A 717 5.45 -2.25 -59.57
N ILE A 718 4.58 -3.27 -59.72
CA ILE A 718 4.85 -4.74 -59.75
C ILE A 718 5.04 -5.38 -58.36
N ALA A 719 4.14 -6.18 -57.77
CA ALA A 719 2.91 -6.91 -58.17
C ALA A 719 3.09 -8.34 -58.75
N ALA A 720 2.72 -9.36 -57.95
CA ALA A 720 2.28 -10.73 -58.32
C ALA A 720 1.67 -11.38 -57.05
N GLN A 721 0.35 -11.59 -56.94
CA GLN A 721 -0.47 -12.69 -57.47
C GLN A 721 -0.44 -14.00 -56.66
N HIS A 722 -1.58 -14.37 -56.08
CA HIS A 722 -2.25 -15.66 -56.36
C HIS A 722 -3.75 -15.59 -55.99
N GLU A 723 -4.61 -16.19 -56.81
CA GLU A 723 -6.08 -16.15 -56.69
C GLU A 723 -6.69 -17.49 -56.26
N PHE A 724 -7.97 -17.46 -55.83
CA PHE A 724 -9.10 -18.42 -56.01
C PHE A 724 -10.01 -18.41 -54.76
N GLY A 725 -11.34 -18.22 -54.82
CA GLY A 725 -12.21 -17.82 -55.94
C GLY A 725 -13.71 -17.98 -55.60
N ASP A 726 -14.60 -17.38 -56.41
CA ASP A 726 -16.06 -17.63 -56.56
C ASP A 726 -17.03 -17.34 -55.36
N ARG A 727 -18.30 -16.87 -55.52
CA ARG A 727 -19.14 -16.52 -56.71
C ARG A 727 -20.41 -15.67 -56.37
N HIS A 728 -20.83 -14.78 -57.30
CA HIS A 728 -22.22 -14.30 -57.68
C HIS A 728 -23.24 -13.78 -56.62
N SER A 729 -24.29 -12.97 -56.91
CA SER A 729 -24.71 -12.00 -57.98
C SER A 729 -25.99 -11.23 -57.46
N LEU A 730 -26.29 -9.94 -57.70
CA LEU A 730 -26.81 -9.25 -58.92
C LEU A 730 -28.01 -9.97 -59.59
N ILE A 731 -29.15 -9.41 -60.08
CA ILE A 731 -29.65 -8.08 -60.63
C ILE A 731 -31.18 -7.96 -60.25
N GLY A 732 -31.98 -6.86 -60.26
CA GLY A 732 -31.93 -5.42 -60.61
C GLY A 732 -33.35 -4.83 -60.91
N PHE A 733 -33.48 -3.76 -61.74
CA PHE A 733 -34.70 -3.04 -62.25
C PHE A 733 -35.44 -2.03 -61.33
N SER A 734 -36.06 -0.89 -61.72
CA SER A 734 -36.02 0.10 -62.82
C SER A 734 -37.37 0.89 -62.86
N LEU A 735 -37.31 2.24 -62.99
CA LEU A 735 -38.28 3.18 -63.62
C LEU A 735 -39.52 3.83 -62.90
N ALA A 736 -39.67 5.16 -63.18
CA ALA A 736 -40.89 5.93 -63.54
C ALA A 736 -41.78 6.72 -62.51
N GLU A 737 -41.74 8.06 -62.67
CA GLU A 737 -42.85 9.03 -62.91
C GLU A 737 -43.84 9.61 -61.85
N VAL A 738 -43.72 10.96 -61.65
CA VAL A 738 -44.74 12.04 -61.87
C VAL A 738 -45.86 12.35 -60.83
N LEU A 739 -46.26 13.64 -60.80
CA LEU A 739 -47.30 14.36 -59.98
C LEU A 739 -46.90 14.78 -58.54
N SER A 740 -47.35 15.90 -57.95
CA SER A 740 -47.84 17.21 -58.46
C SER A 740 -48.15 18.18 -57.29
N ASN A 741 -47.96 19.50 -57.45
CA ASN A 741 -48.78 20.65 -56.93
C ASN A 741 -49.05 20.77 -55.40
N ASN A 742 -49.26 21.94 -54.76
CA ASN A 742 -49.31 23.36 -55.17
C ASN A 742 -49.19 24.32 -53.94
N ASP A 743 -49.13 25.64 -54.22
CA ASP A 743 -49.55 26.80 -53.40
C ASP A 743 -48.82 27.16 -52.07
N ALA A 744 -48.81 28.42 -51.57
CA ALA A 744 -48.79 29.76 -52.22
C ALA A 744 -48.61 30.89 -51.17
N GLY A 745 -47.68 31.84 -51.41
CA GLY A 745 -47.67 33.20 -50.81
C GLY A 745 -47.29 33.34 -49.31
N ASP A 746 -46.91 34.53 -48.81
CA ASP A 746 -46.62 35.78 -49.51
C ASP A 746 -45.65 36.72 -48.72
N SER A 747 -45.11 37.69 -49.45
CA SER A 747 -44.35 38.93 -49.19
C SER A 747 -44.51 39.71 -47.85
N LYS A 748 -43.69 40.71 -47.43
CA LYS A 748 -42.49 41.43 -47.97
C LYS A 748 -41.79 42.35 -46.90
N GLN A 749 -40.56 42.84 -47.21
CA GLN A 749 -39.94 44.20 -47.04
C GLN A 749 -40.37 45.17 -45.89
N GLU A 750 -39.59 46.14 -45.34
CA GLU A 750 -38.16 46.54 -45.45
C GLU A 750 -37.72 47.55 -44.33
N GLN A 751 -36.41 47.63 -44.08
CA GLN A 751 -35.55 48.81 -43.77
C GLN A 751 -36.03 50.11 -43.04
N THR A 752 -35.26 50.50 -41.99
CA THR A 752 -34.65 51.86 -41.72
C THR A 752 -35.57 53.06 -41.31
N VAL A 753 -35.14 54.18 -40.67
CA VAL A 753 -33.91 54.62 -39.90
C VAL A 753 -34.19 55.93 -39.08
N HIS A 754 -33.38 56.16 -38.03
CA HIS A 754 -33.03 57.46 -37.35
C HIS A 754 -33.99 58.22 -36.38
N GLN A 755 -33.37 58.67 -35.26
CA GLN A 755 -33.47 59.97 -34.53
C GLN A 755 -34.82 60.44 -33.92
N GLY A 756 -34.86 61.19 -32.81
CA GLY A 756 -33.78 61.60 -31.89
C GLY A 756 -34.22 62.69 -30.87
N HIS A 757 -33.58 62.71 -29.68
CA HIS A 757 -33.70 63.70 -28.57
C HIS A 757 -35.06 63.91 -27.85
N GLY A 758 -34.99 64.12 -26.53
CA GLY A 758 -36.16 64.44 -25.66
C GLY A 758 -35.88 64.24 -24.15
N GLN A 759 -35.41 65.29 -23.47
CA GLN A 759 -35.19 65.39 -22.01
C GLN A 759 -36.41 66.11 -21.34
N PRO A 760 -36.51 66.37 -20.00
CA PRO A 760 -35.66 66.02 -18.84
C PRO A 760 -36.45 65.58 -17.55
N ASP A 761 -35.87 65.85 -16.37
CA ASP A 761 -36.47 66.03 -15.02
C ASP A 761 -36.80 64.82 -14.12
N ALA A 762 -36.65 64.87 -12.77
CA ALA A 762 -35.87 65.77 -11.88
C ALA A 762 -35.83 65.25 -10.39
N SER A 763 -35.06 65.92 -9.52
CA SER A 763 -35.18 65.97 -8.02
C SER A 763 -34.70 64.74 -7.20
N ILE A 764 -34.40 64.69 -5.87
CA ILE A 764 -34.02 65.60 -4.72
C ILE A 764 -33.84 64.65 -3.47
N THR A 765 -33.02 64.75 -2.41
CA THR A 765 -31.93 65.61 -1.83
C THR A 765 -30.98 64.71 -0.98
N GLN A 766 -29.70 65.03 -0.69
CA GLN A 766 -29.15 65.76 0.51
C GLN A 766 -29.80 65.49 1.89
N ALA A 767 -29.11 65.53 3.06
CA ALA A 767 -27.66 65.45 3.42
C ALA A 767 -27.44 65.48 4.97
N ASN A 768 -26.19 65.24 5.43
CA ASN A 768 -25.59 65.60 6.75
C ASN A 768 -26.09 64.80 7.98
N ILE A 769 -25.39 64.68 9.13
CA ILE A 769 -24.68 65.67 9.98
C ILE A 769 -23.54 65.01 10.84
N LEU A 770 -22.41 65.72 11.01
CA LEU A 770 -21.46 65.90 12.16
C LEU A 770 -21.28 64.79 13.24
N ASN A 771 -20.16 64.57 13.96
CA ASN A 771 -18.76 65.09 14.04
C ASN A 771 -17.98 64.06 14.94
N ASP A 772 -16.78 64.19 15.55
CA ASP A 772 -15.65 65.14 15.80
C ASP A 772 -14.48 64.25 16.36
N GLN A 773 -13.20 64.58 16.54
CA GLN A 773 -12.19 65.61 16.17
C GLN A 773 -10.81 64.89 16.31
N GLY A 774 -9.60 65.35 15.96
CA GLY A 774 -9.05 66.65 15.55
C GLY A 774 -7.60 66.51 15.03
N SER A 775 -6.71 67.48 15.31
CA SER A 775 -5.39 67.60 14.64
C SER A 775 -4.25 68.06 15.55
N LEU A 776 -2.97 67.86 15.13
CA LEU A 776 -1.88 68.87 15.22
C LEU A 776 -0.55 68.44 14.53
N SER A 777 -0.04 69.31 13.62
CA SER A 777 1.36 69.69 13.27
C SER A 777 2.55 68.68 13.17
N ALA A 778 3.69 68.98 12.51
CA ALA A 778 4.00 69.46 11.14
C ALA A 778 5.52 69.82 10.98
N GLN A 779 6.26 69.11 10.10
CA GLN A 779 7.55 69.51 9.46
C GLN A 779 8.79 69.78 10.39
N PRO A 780 10.05 70.00 9.89
CA PRO A 780 10.55 70.13 8.49
C PRO A 780 11.77 69.26 8.10
N THR A 781 12.28 69.43 6.87
CA THR A 781 13.55 68.90 6.32
C THR A 781 14.71 69.92 6.41
N PRO A 782 15.99 69.56 6.08
CA PRO A 782 16.51 69.94 4.75
C PRO A 782 17.63 69.06 4.09
N LEU A 783 17.75 69.26 2.77
CA LEU A 783 18.84 69.20 1.76
C LEU A 783 20.34 69.00 2.20
N HIS A 784 21.36 68.67 1.37
CA HIS A 784 21.59 68.72 -0.11
C HIS A 784 22.88 67.93 -0.54
N ASN A 785 22.95 67.42 -1.80
CA ASN A 785 24.14 67.21 -2.70
C ASN A 785 25.38 66.38 -2.20
N PHE A 786 26.23 65.72 -3.01
CA PHE A 786 26.74 65.95 -4.39
C PHE A 786 27.20 64.65 -5.12
N LEU A 787 27.21 64.70 -6.46
CA LEU A 787 28.01 63.87 -7.41
C LEU A 787 29.35 64.60 -7.74
N PRO A 788 30.43 64.03 -8.36
CA PRO A 788 30.37 63.05 -9.47
C PRO A 788 31.51 62.00 -9.69
N VAL A 789 31.21 61.10 -10.65
CA VAL A 789 32.00 60.43 -11.74
C VAL A 789 33.20 61.28 -12.28
N PRO A 790 34.31 60.79 -12.92
CA PRO A 790 34.59 59.52 -13.68
C PRO A 790 35.71 58.61 -13.09
N ALA A 791 35.93 57.34 -13.51
CA ALA A 791 36.50 56.76 -14.78
C ALA A 791 38.03 57.03 -14.99
N ASP A 792 38.85 56.21 -15.68
CA ASP A 792 38.57 55.15 -16.68
C ASP A 792 39.80 54.19 -16.89
N GLU A 793 39.75 53.28 -17.88
CA GLU A 793 40.85 52.50 -18.53
C GLU A 793 41.53 51.32 -17.77
N MET A 794 41.97 50.18 -18.37
CA MET A 794 41.85 49.64 -19.76
C MET A 794 42.27 48.13 -19.90
N ILE A 795 41.94 47.51 -21.07
CA ILE A 795 42.73 46.47 -21.82
C ILE A 795 42.86 45.04 -21.21
N THR A 796 42.65 43.88 -21.91
CA THR A 796 42.26 43.53 -23.31
C THR A 796 41.78 42.07 -23.47
N ARG A 797 40.87 41.83 -24.47
CA ARG A 797 40.76 40.65 -25.40
C ARG A 797 40.58 39.22 -24.82
N ALA A 798 39.90 38.27 -25.47
CA ALA A 798 38.95 38.23 -26.61
C ALA A 798 38.20 36.86 -26.49
N SER A 799 36.90 36.66 -26.75
CA SER A 799 35.96 37.11 -27.81
C SER A 799 35.96 36.22 -29.07
N LEU A 800 34.74 36.05 -29.65
CA LEU A 800 34.27 35.30 -30.84
C LEU A 800 33.51 33.99 -30.54
N THR A 801 32.30 33.72 -31.04
CA THR A 801 31.13 34.49 -31.61
C THR A 801 30.00 33.44 -31.77
N ASP A 802 28.71 33.63 -31.52
CA ASP A 802 27.76 34.77 -31.62
C ASP A 802 27.14 34.99 -33.02
N GLU A 803 25.80 34.99 -33.07
CA GLU A 803 24.85 35.39 -34.14
C GLU A 803 23.43 35.06 -33.59
N GLN A 804 22.62 35.96 -33.02
CA GLN A 804 22.05 37.26 -33.43
C GLN A 804 20.91 37.20 -34.45
N THR A 805 19.71 37.66 -34.06
CA THR A 805 18.92 38.64 -34.85
C THR A 805 17.94 39.40 -33.94
N GLU A 806 17.44 40.56 -34.40
CA GLU A 806 16.82 41.60 -33.57
C GLU A 806 15.31 41.84 -33.78
N TYR A 807 14.70 42.45 -32.75
CA TYR A 807 13.55 43.37 -32.73
C TYR A 807 12.39 43.26 -33.75
N PHE A 808 11.17 43.21 -33.19
CA PHE A 808 10.14 44.21 -33.49
C PHE A 808 9.45 44.64 -32.19
N SER A 809 9.02 45.91 -32.09
CA SER A 809 8.43 46.50 -30.88
C SER A 809 7.05 47.09 -31.14
N THR A 810 6.09 46.78 -30.27
CA THR A 810 4.76 47.42 -30.20
C THR A 810 4.27 47.51 -28.76
N THR A 811 4.34 48.73 -28.20
CA THR A 811 3.40 49.41 -27.28
C THR A 811 2.61 48.62 -26.22
N ASP A 812 2.60 49.18 -25.00
CA ASP A 812 1.79 48.78 -23.85
C ASP A 812 0.29 48.61 -24.13
N GLU A 813 -0.30 47.57 -23.52
CA GLU A 813 -1.51 47.75 -22.70
C GLU A 813 -1.27 47.11 -21.33
N GLN A 814 -1.28 47.91 -20.26
CA GLN A 814 -1.15 47.40 -18.90
C GLN A 814 -2.45 46.71 -18.47
N THR A 815 -2.39 45.40 -18.23
CA THR A 815 -3.42 44.69 -17.45
C THR A 815 -2.82 44.31 -16.10
N GLU A 816 -3.22 45.01 -15.04
CA GLU A 816 -2.83 44.66 -13.67
C GLU A 816 -3.39 43.28 -13.31
N TYR A 817 -2.51 42.28 -13.24
CA TYR A 817 -2.82 41.01 -12.58
C TYR A 817 -2.93 41.25 -11.07
N PHE A 818 -4.13 41.59 -10.60
CA PHE A 818 -4.46 41.54 -9.18
C PHE A 818 -4.12 40.15 -8.64
N SER A 819 -3.16 40.07 -7.72
CA SER A 819 -2.79 38.79 -7.15
C SER A 819 -3.89 38.31 -6.19
N THR A 820 -4.08 36.99 -6.11
CA THR A 820 -5.05 36.44 -5.15
C THR A 820 -4.67 36.79 -3.71
N THR A 821 -3.39 37.05 -3.43
CA THR A 821 -2.87 37.49 -2.14
C THR A 821 -3.19 38.94 -1.79
N ASP A 822 -3.24 39.87 -2.77
CA ASP A 822 -3.79 41.23 -2.56
C ASP A 822 -5.25 41.16 -2.08
N SER A 823 -6.05 40.27 -2.68
CA SER A 823 -7.45 40.07 -2.30
C SER A 823 -7.65 39.43 -0.92
N LEU A 824 -6.62 38.78 -0.38
CA LEU A 824 -6.56 38.23 0.98
C LEU A 824 -5.89 39.17 1.99
N GLY A 825 -5.34 40.32 1.55
CA GLY A 825 -4.57 41.24 2.38
C GLY A 825 -3.22 40.69 2.85
N ILE A 826 -2.65 39.73 2.13
CA ILE A 826 -1.38 39.08 2.49
C ILE A 826 -0.24 39.79 1.75
N ASN A 827 0.67 40.41 2.50
CA ASN A 827 1.89 40.98 1.93
C ASN A 827 2.84 39.84 1.51
N THR A 828 2.94 39.61 0.20
CA THR A 828 3.76 38.56 -0.43
C THR A 828 5.26 38.71 -0.17
N GLY A 829 5.71 39.89 0.27
CA GLY A 829 7.08 40.15 0.71
C GLY A 829 7.46 39.60 2.09
N ASP A 830 6.50 39.14 2.92
CA ASP A 830 6.79 38.44 4.18
C ASP A 830 6.43 36.95 4.07
N LEU A 831 7.44 36.15 3.73
CA LEU A 831 7.39 34.69 3.69
C LEU A 831 6.79 34.07 4.96
N LYS A 832 7.00 34.65 6.16
CA LYS A 832 6.44 34.11 7.39
C LYS A 832 4.91 34.26 7.41
N GLN A 833 4.35 35.34 6.85
CA GLN A 833 2.89 35.44 6.69
C GLN A 833 2.36 34.42 5.68
N VAL A 834 3.05 34.20 4.56
CA VAL A 834 2.64 33.22 3.54
C VAL A 834 2.61 31.80 4.14
N ILE A 835 3.63 31.40 4.90
CA ILE A 835 3.66 30.11 5.63
C ILE A 835 2.48 30.04 6.63
N ILE A 836 2.25 31.08 7.43
CA ILE A 836 1.13 31.13 8.40
C ILE A 836 -0.23 31.05 7.69
N ALA A 837 -0.39 31.71 6.55
CA ALA A 837 -1.59 31.67 5.73
C ALA A 837 -1.84 30.27 5.16
N CYS A 838 -0.81 29.60 4.64
CA CYS A 838 -0.89 28.20 4.20
C CYS A 838 -1.43 27.29 5.31
N GLY A 839 -0.84 27.36 6.52
CA GLY A 839 -1.29 26.58 7.67
C GLY A 839 -2.72 26.90 8.12
N LYS A 840 -3.15 28.16 7.97
CA LYS A 840 -4.49 28.63 8.33
C LYS A 840 -5.55 28.14 7.34
N ALA A 841 -5.30 28.28 6.03
CA ALA A 841 -6.17 27.75 4.98
C ALA A 841 -6.29 26.21 5.08
N ALA A 842 -5.15 25.54 5.31
CA ALA A 842 -5.07 24.11 5.54
C ALA A 842 -5.92 23.61 6.73
N ALA A 843 -6.09 24.45 7.76
CA ALA A 843 -6.94 24.14 8.91
C ALA A 843 -8.43 24.48 8.71
N GLY A 844 -8.75 25.33 7.73
CA GLY A 844 -10.12 25.73 7.39
C GLY A 844 -10.83 24.83 6.38
N ASN A 845 -10.17 23.76 5.91
CA ASN A 845 -10.59 22.92 4.78
C ASN A 845 -10.79 23.70 3.45
N GLY A 846 -10.19 24.89 3.33
CA GLY A 846 -10.24 25.70 2.12
C GLY A 846 -9.29 25.16 1.06
N ILE A 847 -9.66 24.08 0.37
CA ILE A 847 -8.78 23.36 -0.58
C ILE A 847 -8.20 24.32 -1.62
N TYR A 848 -9.04 25.12 -2.29
CA TYR A 848 -8.60 26.07 -3.33
C TYR A 848 -7.67 27.17 -2.78
N GLU A 849 -8.01 27.76 -1.64
CA GLU A 849 -7.17 28.76 -0.96
C GLU A 849 -5.81 28.16 -0.59
N THR A 850 -5.81 26.91 -0.12
CA THR A 850 -4.58 26.20 0.26
C THR A 850 -3.75 25.81 -0.96
N GLU A 851 -4.35 25.38 -2.08
CA GLU A 851 -3.65 25.09 -3.34
C GLU A 851 -2.98 26.35 -3.91
N VAL A 852 -3.65 27.50 -3.89
CA VAL A 852 -3.10 28.80 -4.32
C VAL A 852 -1.91 29.19 -3.44
N LEU A 853 -2.07 29.18 -2.11
CA LEU A 853 -1.01 29.55 -1.17
C LEU A 853 0.17 28.55 -1.18
N ILE A 854 -0.07 27.26 -1.41
CA ILE A 854 0.98 26.24 -1.63
C ILE A 854 1.74 26.52 -2.94
N SER A 855 1.05 26.98 -3.99
CA SER A 855 1.68 27.33 -5.27
C SER A 855 2.56 28.58 -5.15
N GLU A 856 2.13 29.57 -4.37
CA GLU A 856 2.91 30.77 -4.05
C GLU A 856 4.11 30.44 -3.15
N LEU A 857 3.89 29.73 -2.03
CA LEU A 857 4.93 29.36 -1.09
C LEU A 857 6.08 28.59 -1.79
N ARG A 858 5.76 27.73 -2.76
CA ARG A 858 6.74 27.01 -3.58
C ARG A 858 7.69 27.92 -4.37
N GLN A 859 7.30 29.16 -4.71
CA GLN A 859 8.17 30.13 -5.40
C GLN A 859 9.10 30.89 -4.44
N LEU A 860 8.78 30.91 -3.13
CA LEU A 860 9.47 31.75 -2.13
C LEU A 860 10.50 30.95 -1.29
N VAL A 861 10.36 29.63 -1.21
CA VAL A 861 11.19 28.74 -0.38
C VAL A 861 12.41 28.18 -1.12
N SER A 862 13.47 27.84 -0.39
CA SER A 862 14.71 27.30 -0.96
C SER A 862 15.52 26.54 0.09
N ILE A 863 16.00 25.33 -0.25
CA ILE A 863 16.83 24.47 0.62
C ILE A 863 18.25 25.02 0.87
N SER A 864 18.67 26.01 0.08
CA SER A 864 19.94 26.75 0.25
C SER A 864 19.70 28.23 0.58
N GLY A 865 18.46 28.60 0.93
CA GLY A 865 18.09 29.96 1.29
C GLY A 865 18.42 30.34 2.74
N ASP A 866 17.81 31.42 3.21
CA ASP A 866 17.83 31.78 4.64
C ASP A 866 17.05 30.78 5.52
N PRO A 867 17.15 30.85 6.87
CA PRO A 867 16.47 29.92 7.79
C PRO A 867 14.96 29.79 7.56
N MET A 868 14.27 30.87 7.20
CA MET A 868 12.82 30.87 6.96
C MET A 868 12.49 30.28 5.58
N GLN A 869 13.34 30.49 4.57
CA GLN A 869 13.22 29.81 3.27
C GLN A 869 13.45 28.30 3.39
N ARG A 870 14.43 27.89 4.20
CA ARG A 870 14.79 26.48 4.40
C ARG A 870 13.75 25.75 5.24
N LEU A 871 13.33 26.33 6.36
CA LEU A 871 12.20 25.81 7.15
C LEU A 871 10.90 25.82 6.33
N GLY A 872 10.63 26.89 5.59
CA GLY A 872 9.46 27.01 4.72
C GLY A 872 9.35 25.87 3.71
N ALA A 873 10.46 25.38 3.16
CA ALA A 873 10.47 24.20 2.30
C ALA A 873 10.02 22.93 3.05
N CYS A 874 10.51 22.69 4.29
CA CYS A 874 10.06 21.57 5.11
C CYS A 874 8.57 21.68 5.50
N MET A 875 8.11 22.89 5.84
CA MET A 875 6.70 23.18 6.16
C MET A 875 5.78 22.99 4.94
N LEU A 876 6.25 23.35 3.75
CA LEU A 876 5.57 23.15 2.46
C LEU A 876 5.41 21.66 2.13
N GLU A 877 6.49 20.88 2.19
CA GLU A 877 6.43 19.43 1.94
C GLU A 877 5.52 18.70 2.95
N GLY A 878 5.54 19.12 4.23
CA GLY A 878 4.59 18.64 5.24
C GLY A 878 3.13 18.91 4.88
N LEU A 879 2.81 20.09 4.34
CA LEU A 879 1.46 20.42 3.85
C LEU A 879 1.09 19.63 2.60
N VAL A 880 2.01 19.49 1.64
CA VAL A 880 1.78 18.70 0.41
C VAL A 880 1.50 17.22 0.75
N ALA A 881 2.24 16.65 1.70
CA ALA A 881 2.02 15.29 2.19
C ALA A 881 0.66 15.13 2.90
N ARG A 882 0.26 16.13 3.70
CA ARG A 882 -1.07 16.20 4.35
C ARG A 882 -2.20 16.20 3.32
N PHE A 883 -2.16 17.11 2.34
CA PHE A 883 -3.21 17.25 1.32
C PHE A 883 -3.28 16.08 0.33
N SER A 884 -2.15 15.39 0.12
CA SER A 884 -2.10 14.16 -0.67
C SER A 884 -2.72 12.94 0.05
N SER A 885 -3.32 13.11 1.24
CA SER A 885 -3.81 12.03 2.11
C SER A 885 -2.77 10.93 2.30
N SER A 886 -1.51 11.32 2.48
CA SER A 886 -0.34 10.47 2.29
C SER A 886 0.68 10.59 3.44
N GLY A 887 0.25 10.89 4.66
CA GLY A 887 1.12 11.04 5.84
C GLY A 887 2.16 9.91 5.95
N SER A 888 1.72 8.67 6.11
CA SER A 888 2.59 7.48 6.12
C SER A 888 3.23 7.08 4.78
N LYS A 889 2.75 7.62 3.64
CA LYS A 889 3.20 7.22 2.29
C LYS A 889 4.31 8.12 1.74
N LEU A 890 4.15 9.43 1.86
CA LEU A 890 5.17 10.41 1.51
C LEU A 890 6.33 10.43 2.52
N TYR A 891 6.10 9.99 3.77
CA TYR A 891 7.15 9.68 4.73
C TYR A 891 8.20 8.68 4.18
N LYS A 892 7.80 7.77 3.26
CA LYS A 892 8.69 6.84 2.55
C LYS A 892 8.94 7.20 1.07
N SER A 893 8.49 8.37 0.61
CA SER A 893 8.59 8.78 -0.80
C SER A 893 8.90 10.26 -1.01
N LEU A 894 9.61 10.88 -0.06
CA LEU A 894 10.36 12.11 -0.35
C LEU A 894 11.30 11.84 -1.54
N ASN A 895 11.42 12.79 -2.47
CA ASN A 895 12.07 12.62 -3.77
C ASN A 895 13.62 12.54 -3.71
N CYS A 896 14.19 11.94 -2.67
CA CYS A 896 15.63 11.78 -2.49
C CYS A 896 15.96 10.34 -2.07
N LYS A 897 17.12 9.87 -2.52
CA LYS A 897 17.73 8.60 -2.14
C LYS A 897 17.73 8.47 -0.61
N GLU A 898 17.18 7.38 -0.07
CA GLU A 898 17.31 7.08 1.36
C GLU A 898 18.82 6.98 1.71
N PRO A 899 19.29 7.69 2.75
CA PRO A 899 20.70 7.69 3.10
C PRO A 899 21.05 6.35 3.73
N THR A 900 22.10 5.71 3.21
CA THR A 900 22.64 4.48 3.80
C THR A 900 23.03 4.69 5.26
N SER A 901 23.06 3.64 6.07
CA SER A 901 23.39 3.76 7.51
C SER A 901 24.66 4.60 7.80
N PRO A 902 25.76 4.49 7.03
CA PRO A 902 26.94 5.36 7.20
C PRO A 902 26.70 6.84 6.81
N GLU A 903 25.92 7.10 5.76
CA GLU A 903 25.52 8.47 5.38
C GLU A 903 24.66 9.09 6.49
N LEU A 904 23.62 8.38 6.95
CA LEU A 904 22.72 8.85 8.02
C LEU A 904 23.46 9.05 9.35
N MET A 905 24.38 8.14 9.70
CA MET A 905 25.26 8.31 10.87
C MET A 905 26.17 9.53 10.75
N SER A 906 26.68 9.82 9.56
CA SER A 906 27.50 11.03 9.32
C SER A 906 26.67 12.29 9.55
N TYR A 907 25.41 12.32 9.11
CA TYR A 907 24.50 13.44 9.34
C TYR A 907 24.12 13.60 10.82
N MET A 908 23.85 12.50 11.52
CA MET A 908 23.55 12.53 12.97
C MET A 908 24.74 13.02 13.80
N HIS A 909 25.97 12.60 13.48
CA HIS A 909 27.18 13.16 14.11
C HIS A 909 27.36 14.65 13.77
N LEU A 910 27.16 15.05 12.51
CA LEU A 910 27.29 16.45 12.13
C LEU A 910 26.26 17.35 12.84
N LEU A 911 25.02 16.88 13.03
CA LEU A 911 24.01 17.60 13.83
C LEU A 911 24.42 17.72 15.30
N TYR A 912 24.98 16.66 15.88
CA TYR A 912 25.49 16.62 17.26
C TYR A 912 26.65 17.59 17.52
N ASP A 913 27.44 17.89 16.50
CA ASP A 913 28.52 18.88 16.59
C ASP A 913 28.09 20.30 16.22
N MET A 914 27.26 20.48 15.17
CA MET A 914 26.67 21.77 14.76
C MET A 914 25.94 22.48 15.90
N CYS A 915 25.16 21.74 16.71
CA CYS A 915 24.31 22.32 17.73
C CYS A 915 24.48 21.61 19.09
N PRO A 916 24.51 22.34 20.22
CA PRO A 916 24.73 21.75 21.52
C PRO A 916 23.51 21.01 22.08
N LEU A 917 22.40 20.85 21.33
CA LEU A 917 21.12 20.33 21.83
C LEU A 917 21.27 18.94 22.49
N TYR A 918 21.77 17.96 21.74
CA TYR A 918 22.01 16.60 22.24
C TYR A 918 23.15 16.56 23.27
N LYS A 919 24.23 17.31 23.03
CA LYS A 919 25.43 17.37 23.88
C LYS A 919 25.11 17.91 25.28
N PHE A 920 24.30 18.97 25.36
CA PHE A 920 23.68 19.49 26.58
C PHE A 920 22.87 18.41 27.31
N GLY A 921 21.92 17.78 26.60
CA GLY A 921 21.05 16.76 27.17
C GLY A 921 21.81 15.59 27.80
N TYR A 922 22.76 15.01 27.06
CA TYR A 922 23.59 13.93 27.57
C TYR A 922 24.48 14.37 28.74
N MET A 923 25.09 15.56 28.68
CA MET A 923 25.96 16.04 29.77
C MET A 923 25.20 16.39 31.05
N SER A 924 23.99 16.96 30.97
CA SER A 924 23.16 17.24 32.15
C SER A 924 22.60 15.95 32.77
N ALA A 925 22.13 15.01 31.94
CA ALA A 925 21.69 13.70 32.41
C ALA A 925 22.84 12.92 33.06
N ASN A 926 23.99 12.83 32.39
CA ASN A 926 25.17 12.15 32.92
C ASN A 926 25.68 12.77 34.22
N GLY A 927 25.57 14.10 34.37
CA GLY A 927 25.87 14.80 35.62
C GLY A 927 25.01 14.32 36.80
N ALA A 928 23.68 14.24 36.60
CA ALA A 928 22.76 13.71 37.61
C ALA A 928 23.06 12.24 37.96
N ILE A 929 23.33 11.43 36.94
CA ILE A 929 23.60 9.99 37.09
C ILE A 929 24.90 9.78 37.88
N ALA A 930 25.99 10.45 37.50
CA ALA A 930 27.29 10.33 38.16
C ALA A 930 27.26 10.78 39.63
N GLU A 931 26.44 11.79 39.97
CA GLU A 931 26.21 12.18 41.38
C GLU A 931 25.40 11.14 42.14
N ALA A 932 24.28 10.67 41.57
CA ALA A 932 23.36 9.72 42.19
C ALA A 932 24.00 8.35 42.50
N VAL A 933 24.97 7.90 41.68
CA VAL A 933 25.68 6.61 41.85
C VAL A 933 27.08 6.73 42.46
N LYS A 934 27.50 7.93 42.90
CA LYS A 934 28.86 8.24 43.37
C LYS A 934 29.39 7.30 44.49
N GLY A 935 28.50 6.74 45.30
CA GLY A 935 28.82 5.80 46.40
C GLY A 935 28.54 4.32 46.09
N GLU A 936 28.05 3.97 44.91
CA GLU A 936 27.50 2.64 44.63
C GLU A 936 28.52 1.69 44.01
N ASN A 937 28.41 0.39 44.34
CA ASN A 937 29.31 -0.67 43.86
C ASN A 937 28.76 -1.46 42.67
N PHE A 938 27.42 -1.52 42.53
CA PHE A 938 26.70 -2.16 41.43
C PHE A 938 25.73 -1.12 40.86
N VAL A 939 25.87 -0.78 39.58
CA VAL A 939 25.07 0.25 38.91
C VAL A 939 24.38 -0.37 37.70
N HIS A 940 23.06 -0.24 37.63
CA HIS A 940 22.27 -0.72 36.50
C HIS A 940 21.59 0.46 35.81
N ILE A 941 22.02 0.78 34.59
CA ILE A 941 21.43 1.84 33.77
C ILE A 941 20.42 1.20 32.81
N ILE A 942 19.20 1.72 32.78
CA ILE A 942 18.16 1.33 31.84
C ILE A 942 17.92 2.52 30.92
N ASP A 943 18.21 2.35 29.63
CA ASP A 943 18.19 3.44 28.66
C ASP A 943 17.10 3.21 27.62
N PHE A 944 16.08 4.06 27.62
CA PHE A 944 15.01 4.05 26.63
C PHE A 944 15.46 4.88 25.43
N GLN A 945 15.81 4.20 24.33
CA GLN A 945 16.39 4.72 23.08
C GLN A 945 17.93 4.90 23.09
N ILE A 946 18.66 3.81 23.36
CA ILE A 946 20.13 3.83 23.48
C ILE A 946 20.90 4.24 22.21
N ALA A 947 20.29 4.11 21.02
CA ALA A 947 20.88 4.50 19.74
C ALA A 947 22.30 3.91 19.54
N GLN A 948 23.34 4.75 19.45
CA GLN A 948 24.74 4.32 19.28
C GLN A 948 25.52 4.15 20.60
N GLY A 949 24.86 4.36 21.75
CA GLY A 949 25.47 4.30 23.09
C GLY A 949 26.45 5.44 23.41
N SER A 950 26.51 6.49 22.59
CA SER A 950 27.51 7.58 22.71
C SER A 950 27.44 8.35 24.03
N GLN A 951 26.24 8.53 24.59
CA GLN A 951 26.04 9.10 25.94
C GLN A 951 26.89 8.36 27.00
N TRP A 952 26.93 7.03 26.94
CA TRP A 952 27.52 6.19 28.00
C TRP A 952 29.03 6.11 27.98
N ILE A 953 29.70 6.49 26.88
CA ILE A 953 31.17 6.50 26.77
C ILE A 953 31.78 7.38 27.88
N THR A 954 31.21 8.57 28.10
CA THR A 954 31.68 9.51 29.12
C THR A 954 31.40 9.01 30.55
N ILE A 955 30.28 8.31 30.77
CA ILE A 955 29.93 7.70 32.05
C ILE A 955 30.85 6.52 32.37
N ILE A 956 31.15 5.65 31.40
CA ILE A 956 32.10 4.54 31.55
C ILE A 956 33.46 5.05 32.02
N GLN A 957 33.98 6.09 31.36
CA GLN A 957 35.25 6.73 31.72
C GLN A 957 35.20 7.39 33.11
N ALA A 958 34.12 8.13 33.43
CA ALA A 958 33.97 8.78 34.73
C ALA A 958 33.79 7.79 35.90
N LEU A 959 33.09 6.67 35.67
CA LEU A 959 32.92 5.61 36.67
C LEU A 959 34.21 4.80 36.88
N ALA A 960 34.98 4.55 35.82
CA ALA A 960 36.30 3.93 35.92
C ALA A 960 37.29 4.79 36.71
N ALA A 961 37.24 6.12 36.53
CA ALA A 961 38.11 7.07 37.23
C ALA A 961 37.69 7.42 38.67
N ARG A 962 36.71 6.71 39.26
CA ARG A 962 36.25 6.99 40.64
C ARG A 962 37.36 6.70 41.67
N PRO A 963 37.64 7.64 42.61
CA PRO A 963 38.65 7.41 43.67
C PRO A 963 38.38 6.23 44.62
N ALA A 964 37.15 5.72 44.65
CA ALA A 964 36.77 4.52 45.40
C ALA A 964 36.95 3.20 44.61
N GLY A 965 37.40 3.29 43.36
CA GLY A 965 37.46 2.19 42.39
C GLY A 965 36.23 2.13 41.46
N PRO A 966 36.35 1.38 40.35
CA PRO A 966 35.26 1.15 39.40
C PRO A 966 34.12 0.32 40.03
N PRO A 967 32.84 0.70 39.83
CA PRO A 967 31.70 -0.18 40.12
C PRO A 967 31.60 -1.30 39.07
N CYS A 968 30.84 -2.35 39.36
CA CYS A 968 30.25 -3.16 38.30
C CYS A 968 29.13 -2.36 37.62
N LEU A 969 29.24 -2.14 36.30
CA LEU A 969 28.26 -1.42 35.50
C LEU A 969 27.50 -2.39 34.60
N ARG A 970 26.17 -2.32 34.65
CA ARG A 970 25.28 -3.01 33.71
C ARG A 970 24.44 -2.00 32.95
N ILE A 971 24.27 -2.17 31.65
CA ILE A 971 23.38 -1.33 30.83
C ILE A 971 22.35 -2.21 30.14
N THR A 972 21.06 -1.98 30.42
CA THR A 972 19.94 -2.45 29.60
C THR A 972 19.64 -1.38 28.55
N GLY A 973 20.03 -1.64 27.30
CA GLY A 973 19.71 -0.77 26.16
C GLY A 973 18.40 -1.20 25.49
N ILE A 974 17.40 -0.32 25.49
CA ILE A 974 16.12 -0.52 24.82
C ILE A 974 16.12 0.26 23.51
N ASP A 975 15.72 -0.39 22.42
CA ASP A 975 15.61 0.25 21.11
C ASP A 975 14.75 -0.59 20.14
N ASP A 976 14.25 0.03 19.07
CA ASP A 976 13.32 -0.59 18.13
C ASP A 976 14.01 -1.11 16.84
N SER A 977 13.23 -1.83 16.02
CA SER A 977 13.70 -2.41 14.75
C SER A 977 13.91 -1.36 13.66
N ASN A 978 13.16 -0.25 13.66
CA ASN A 978 13.35 0.83 12.69
C ASN A 978 14.71 1.51 12.87
N SER A 979 15.11 1.73 14.13
CA SER A 979 16.35 2.38 14.51
C SER A 979 17.60 1.54 14.22
N ALA A 980 17.47 0.22 14.07
CA ALA A 980 18.56 -0.65 13.62
C ALA A 980 19.11 -0.25 12.23
N TYR A 981 18.26 0.29 11.34
CA TYR A 981 18.72 0.83 10.05
C TYR A 981 19.65 2.02 10.23
N ALA A 982 19.27 3.01 11.06
CA ALA A 982 20.12 4.16 11.36
C ALA A 982 21.40 3.76 12.11
N ARG A 983 21.33 2.69 12.91
CA ARG A 983 22.47 2.13 13.66
C ARG A 983 23.51 1.45 12.77
N GLY A 984 23.07 0.91 11.63
CA GLY A 984 23.86 0.01 10.77
C GLY A 984 23.86 -1.46 11.21
N GLY A 985 22.95 -1.84 12.12
CA GLY A 985 22.87 -3.19 12.69
C GLY A 985 22.13 -3.25 14.03
N GLY A 986 22.28 -4.38 14.74
CA GLY A 986 21.58 -4.65 15.99
C GLY A 986 22.21 -4.00 17.23
N LEU A 987 21.57 -4.23 18.38
CA LEU A 987 22.05 -3.74 19.69
C LEU A 987 23.31 -4.47 20.18
N ASP A 988 23.59 -5.66 19.65
CA ASP A 988 24.83 -6.41 19.83
C ASP A 988 26.08 -5.58 19.47
N MET A 989 26.00 -4.75 18.43
CA MET A 989 27.08 -3.85 18.02
C MET A 989 27.34 -2.75 19.06
N VAL A 990 26.29 -2.28 19.73
CA VAL A 990 26.37 -1.27 20.80
C VAL A 990 26.98 -1.91 22.05
N GLY A 991 26.47 -3.08 22.45
CA GLY A 991 27.01 -3.85 23.57
C GLY A 991 28.50 -4.16 23.40
N THR A 992 28.88 -4.62 22.20
CA THR A 992 30.29 -4.90 21.85
C THR A 992 31.16 -3.65 21.94
N ARG A 993 30.69 -2.50 21.45
CA ARG A 993 31.43 -1.23 21.53
C ARG A 993 31.59 -0.76 22.99
N LEU A 994 30.51 -0.76 23.77
CA LEU A 994 30.53 -0.33 25.17
C LEU A 994 31.35 -1.28 26.07
N HIS A 995 31.33 -2.58 25.79
CA HIS A 995 32.17 -3.56 26.47
C HIS A 995 33.66 -3.34 26.15
N SER A 996 34.01 -3.09 24.88
CA SER A 996 35.40 -2.77 24.48
C SER A 996 35.93 -1.51 25.18
N ILE A 997 35.13 -0.45 25.23
CA ILE A 997 35.48 0.81 25.94
C ILE A 997 35.63 0.55 27.44
N SER A 998 34.68 -0.16 28.06
CA SER A 998 34.73 -0.49 29.50
C SER A 998 35.95 -1.34 29.85
N ALA A 999 36.27 -2.36 29.05
CA ALA A 999 37.45 -3.20 29.22
C ALA A 999 38.76 -2.39 29.12
N SER A 1000 38.87 -1.47 28.15
CA SER A 1000 40.03 -0.59 28.02
C SER A 1000 40.23 0.38 29.21
N CYS A 1001 39.16 0.67 29.95
CA CYS A 1001 39.20 1.48 31.18
C CYS A 1001 39.23 0.64 32.47
N GLY A 1002 39.23 -0.70 32.38
CA GLY A 1002 39.22 -1.60 33.55
C GLY A 1002 37.89 -1.63 34.33
N LEU A 1003 36.79 -1.20 33.71
CA LEU A 1003 35.45 -1.20 34.30
C LEU A 1003 34.76 -2.57 34.07
N PRO A 1004 34.35 -3.32 35.12
CA PRO A 1004 33.55 -4.53 34.95
C PRO A 1004 32.18 -4.17 34.34
N PHE A 1005 31.86 -4.79 33.19
CA PHE A 1005 30.75 -4.35 32.35
C PHE A 1005 29.90 -5.48 31.77
N GLU A 1006 28.58 -5.33 31.86
CA GLU A 1006 27.57 -6.21 31.27
C GLU A 1006 26.55 -5.41 30.44
N PHE A 1007 26.07 -5.99 29.33
CA PHE A 1007 25.08 -5.38 28.45
C PHE A 1007 23.87 -6.31 28.24
N ASN A 1008 22.67 -5.76 28.35
CA ASN A 1008 21.40 -6.43 28.05
C ASN A 1008 20.70 -5.67 26.91
N ALA A 1009 20.24 -6.38 25.88
CA ALA A 1009 19.63 -5.81 24.69
C ALA A 1009 18.12 -6.08 24.67
N VAL A 1010 17.31 -5.02 24.65
CA VAL A 1010 15.85 -5.11 24.60
C VAL A 1010 15.34 -4.55 23.27
N HIS A 1011 15.03 -5.47 22.36
CA HIS A 1011 14.51 -5.19 21.03
C HIS A 1011 12.99 -4.97 21.09
N ALA A 1012 12.56 -3.77 21.48
CA ALA A 1012 11.15 -3.41 21.68
C ALA A 1012 10.95 -1.89 21.61
N ALA A 1013 9.80 -1.45 21.09
CA ALA A 1013 9.38 -0.05 21.20
C ALA A 1013 9.06 0.29 22.67
N SER A 1014 9.20 1.56 23.06
CA SER A 1014 9.04 2.00 24.46
C SER A 1014 7.75 1.53 25.13
N HIS A 1015 6.65 1.53 24.39
CA HIS A 1015 5.31 1.16 24.85
C HIS A 1015 5.08 -0.36 25.00
N GLU A 1016 5.98 -1.18 24.47
CA GLU A 1016 5.99 -2.65 24.58
C GLU A 1016 6.86 -3.14 25.77
N VAL A 1017 7.60 -2.25 26.43
CA VAL A 1017 8.50 -2.62 27.53
C VAL A 1017 7.71 -2.94 28.81
N TYR A 1018 8.01 -4.10 29.40
CA TYR A 1018 7.51 -4.53 30.71
C TYR A 1018 8.67 -4.84 31.65
N ILE A 1019 8.41 -4.83 32.96
CA ILE A 1019 9.42 -5.01 34.02
C ILE A 1019 10.32 -6.25 33.81
N GLN A 1020 9.73 -7.34 33.29
CA GLN A 1020 10.42 -8.60 32.99
C GLN A 1020 11.52 -8.47 31.91
N HIS A 1021 11.45 -7.48 31.02
CA HIS A 1021 12.47 -7.27 29.96
C HIS A 1021 13.73 -6.56 30.51
N LEU A 1022 13.63 -5.95 31.70
CA LEU A 1022 14.67 -5.07 32.24
C LEU A 1022 15.79 -5.83 32.98
N ASP A 1023 15.52 -7.07 33.39
CA ASP A 1023 16.41 -7.95 34.16
C ASP A 1023 16.99 -7.28 35.42
N THR A 1024 16.22 -6.51 36.19
CA THR A 1024 16.70 -5.81 37.40
C THR A 1024 17.03 -6.76 38.55
N ARG A 1025 18.23 -6.66 39.16
CA ARG A 1025 18.72 -7.62 40.15
C ARG A 1025 18.77 -7.01 41.57
N PRO A 1026 18.51 -7.78 42.64
CA PRO A 1026 18.55 -7.27 44.01
C PRO A 1026 19.93 -6.72 44.40
N GLY A 1027 19.98 -5.48 44.90
CA GLY A 1027 21.20 -4.82 45.36
C GLY A 1027 21.89 -3.92 44.34
N GLU A 1028 21.40 -3.83 43.10
CA GLU A 1028 21.87 -2.85 42.13
C GLU A 1028 21.29 -1.45 42.38
N ALA A 1029 22.09 -0.42 42.16
CA ALA A 1029 21.61 0.95 42.07
C ALA A 1029 21.03 1.21 40.67
N ILE A 1030 19.72 1.05 40.54
CA ILE A 1030 19.00 1.25 39.28
C ILE A 1030 18.95 2.75 38.93
N VAL A 1031 19.27 3.06 37.68
CA VAL A 1031 19.22 4.37 37.04
C VAL A 1031 18.38 4.22 35.78
N VAL A 1032 17.51 5.19 35.46
CA VAL A 1032 16.73 5.15 34.21
C VAL A 1032 16.87 6.45 33.43
N ASN A 1033 17.15 6.33 32.13
CA ASN A 1033 17.35 7.46 31.23
C ASN A 1033 16.24 7.52 30.18
N PHE A 1034 15.62 8.69 30.06
CA PHE A 1034 14.73 9.07 28.98
C PHE A 1034 15.32 10.29 28.27
N ALA A 1035 16.08 10.06 27.20
CA ALA A 1035 16.63 11.12 26.38
C ALA A 1035 15.95 11.11 25.01
N TYR A 1036 15.11 12.12 24.76
CA TYR A 1036 14.39 12.32 23.51
C TYR A 1036 13.55 11.10 23.07
N GLN A 1037 12.69 10.58 23.96
CA GLN A 1037 11.96 9.32 23.71
C GLN A 1037 10.54 9.24 24.30
N LEU A 1038 10.21 9.98 25.36
CA LEU A 1038 8.84 9.89 25.90
C LEU A 1038 7.82 10.56 24.98
N HIS A 1039 8.22 11.52 24.14
CA HIS A 1039 7.36 12.03 23.06
C HIS A 1039 6.95 10.94 22.06
N HIS A 1040 7.84 10.05 21.60
CA HIS A 1040 7.48 8.96 20.68
C HIS A 1040 6.51 7.93 21.29
N THR A 1041 6.41 7.86 22.62
CA THR A 1041 5.51 6.92 23.31
C THR A 1041 4.04 7.34 23.10
N PRO A 1042 3.16 6.44 22.61
CA PRO A 1042 1.75 6.77 22.38
C PRO A 1042 1.02 7.28 23.62
N ASP A 1043 0.15 8.26 23.39
CA ASP A 1043 -0.58 9.01 24.42
C ASP A 1043 -2.08 8.68 24.42
N GLU A 1044 -2.82 9.39 25.26
CA GLU A 1044 -4.27 9.25 25.48
C GLU A 1044 -5.13 9.60 24.25
N SER A 1045 -4.55 10.17 23.18
CA SER A 1045 -5.23 10.40 21.89
C SER A 1045 -5.03 9.27 20.87
N VAL A 1046 -4.17 8.29 21.19
CA VAL A 1046 -3.86 7.13 20.34
C VAL A 1046 -4.28 5.82 21.02
N SER A 1047 -4.12 5.70 22.34
CA SER A 1047 -4.42 4.49 23.11
C SER A 1047 -5.10 4.81 24.44
N VAL A 1048 -6.09 3.98 24.79
CA VAL A 1048 -6.79 4.04 26.08
C VAL A 1048 -5.90 3.61 27.26
N GLU A 1049 -4.79 2.92 27.02
CA GLU A 1049 -3.93 2.38 28.07
C GLU A 1049 -2.94 3.40 28.68
N ASN A 1050 -2.79 4.58 28.06
CA ASN A 1050 -1.87 5.65 28.48
C ASN A 1050 -0.44 5.11 28.76
N HIS A 1051 0.24 4.67 27.70
CA HIS A 1051 1.54 4.01 27.80
C HIS A 1051 2.62 4.90 28.43
N ARG A 1052 2.55 6.23 28.24
CA ARG A 1052 3.42 7.21 28.91
C ARG A 1052 3.36 7.07 30.43
N ASP A 1053 2.17 7.15 31.02
CA ASP A 1053 2.06 6.99 32.48
C ASP A 1053 2.27 5.54 32.92
N ARG A 1054 1.94 4.52 32.09
CA ARG A 1054 2.24 3.11 32.37
C ARG A 1054 3.74 2.91 32.61
N ILE A 1055 4.59 3.42 31.70
CA ILE A 1055 6.04 3.34 31.80
C ILE A 1055 6.53 4.09 33.04
N ILE A 1056 6.10 5.34 33.26
CA ILE A 1056 6.57 6.14 34.40
C ILE A 1056 6.21 5.46 35.74
N ARG A 1057 5.00 4.89 35.89
CA ARG A 1057 4.61 4.11 37.09
C ARG A 1057 5.42 2.82 37.24
N MET A 1058 5.67 2.09 36.15
CA MET A 1058 6.53 0.89 36.14
C MET A 1058 7.96 1.23 36.58
N ILE A 1059 8.53 2.32 36.07
CA ILE A 1059 9.86 2.76 36.48
C ILE A 1059 9.87 3.20 37.95
N LYS A 1060 8.79 3.81 38.47
CA LYS A 1060 8.71 4.10 39.91
C LYS A 1060 8.74 2.83 40.77
N SER A 1061 8.11 1.73 40.31
CA SER A 1061 8.11 0.48 41.08
C SER A 1061 9.48 -0.22 41.16
N LEU A 1062 10.45 0.19 40.34
CA LEU A 1062 11.85 -0.27 40.45
C LEU A 1062 12.61 0.42 41.61
N ALA A 1063 12.03 1.42 42.26
CA ALA A 1063 12.70 2.30 43.23
C ALA A 1063 14.07 2.85 42.76
N PRO A 1064 14.16 3.42 41.54
CA PRO A 1064 15.41 3.87 40.94
C PRO A 1064 16.06 4.98 41.77
N ARG A 1065 17.39 5.00 41.80
CA ARG A 1065 18.18 6.00 42.53
C ARG A 1065 18.06 7.38 41.90
N VAL A 1066 18.00 7.44 40.57
CA VAL A 1066 17.64 8.62 39.79
C VAL A 1066 16.96 8.20 38.47
N VAL A 1067 16.03 9.02 38.01
CA VAL A 1067 15.51 8.98 36.64
C VAL A 1067 15.82 10.31 35.96
N THR A 1068 16.49 10.28 34.81
CA THR A 1068 16.77 11.47 33.99
C THR A 1068 15.74 11.60 32.86
N LEU A 1069 15.34 12.85 32.59
CA LEU A 1069 14.43 13.19 31.50
C LEU A 1069 15.00 14.39 30.73
N VAL A 1070 15.23 14.19 29.44
CA VAL A 1070 15.64 15.21 28.45
C VAL A 1070 14.64 15.18 27.29
N GLU A 1071 13.98 16.31 27.03
CA GLU A 1071 12.90 16.41 26.03
C GLU A 1071 12.90 17.79 25.35
N GLN A 1072 12.25 17.89 24.18
CA GLN A 1072 12.04 19.13 23.43
C GLN A 1072 10.99 20.01 24.15
N GLU A 1073 11.33 21.25 24.46
CA GLU A 1073 10.43 22.20 25.13
C GLU A 1073 9.45 22.83 24.10
N SER A 1074 8.46 22.02 23.70
CA SER A 1074 7.46 22.40 22.70
C SER A 1074 6.10 21.76 22.95
N ASN A 1075 5.01 22.45 22.58
CA ASN A 1075 3.62 21.99 22.79
C ASN A 1075 2.95 21.49 21.50
N THR A 1076 3.66 20.70 20.70
CA THR A 1076 3.08 20.12 19.48
C THR A 1076 2.10 18.98 19.75
N ASN A 1077 2.00 18.41 20.97
CA ASN A 1077 1.12 17.27 21.16
C ASN A 1077 -0.39 17.61 21.17
N THR A 1078 -0.86 18.32 22.20
CA THR A 1078 -2.28 18.33 22.60
C THR A 1078 -3.09 19.51 22.05
N THR A 1079 -2.70 20.07 20.92
CA THR A 1079 -3.34 21.25 20.33
C THR A 1079 -3.94 20.93 18.94
N PRO A 1080 -4.96 21.69 18.47
CA PRO A 1080 -5.49 21.53 17.11
C PRO A 1080 -4.43 21.82 16.05
N PHE A 1081 -4.57 21.23 14.86
CA PHE A 1081 -3.58 21.26 13.78
C PHE A 1081 -2.94 22.64 13.55
N PHE A 1082 -3.71 23.72 13.41
CA PHE A 1082 -3.14 25.07 13.17
C PHE A 1082 -2.23 25.55 14.31
N GLN A 1083 -2.58 25.27 15.57
CA GLN A 1083 -1.76 25.67 16.71
C GLN A 1083 -0.48 24.83 16.80
N ARG A 1084 -0.53 23.54 16.42
CA ARG A 1084 0.68 22.72 16.24
C ARG A 1084 1.56 23.24 15.12
N TYR A 1085 0.96 23.67 14.01
CA TYR A 1085 1.67 24.22 12.84
C TYR A 1085 2.42 25.51 13.21
N LEU A 1086 1.77 26.43 13.94
CA LEU A 1086 2.42 27.65 14.45
C LEU A 1086 3.54 27.36 15.46
N GLU A 1087 3.32 26.42 16.39
CA GLU A 1087 4.33 26.02 17.38
C GLU A 1087 5.52 25.29 16.75
N THR A 1088 5.29 24.47 15.71
CA THR A 1088 6.34 23.84 14.90
C THR A 1088 7.15 24.91 14.16
N LEU A 1089 6.47 25.89 13.53
CA LEU A 1089 7.12 27.00 12.85
C LEU A 1089 8.00 27.82 13.81
N ASP A 1090 7.51 28.15 15.01
CA ASP A 1090 8.26 28.94 16.00
C ASP A 1090 9.46 28.17 16.58
N TYR A 1091 9.25 26.92 16.98
CA TYR A 1091 10.30 26.06 17.52
C TYR A 1091 11.42 25.81 16.49
N TYR A 1092 11.08 25.35 15.28
CA TYR A 1092 12.09 25.07 14.26
C TYR A 1092 12.68 26.34 13.63
N THR A 1093 12.05 27.53 13.72
CA THR A 1093 12.71 28.79 13.35
C THR A 1093 13.99 28.96 14.17
N ALA A 1094 13.91 28.77 15.48
CA ALA A 1094 15.07 28.88 16.37
C ALA A 1094 16.14 27.81 16.08
N VAL A 1095 15.74 26.58 15.71
CA VAL A 1095 16.69 25.51 15.31
C VAL A 1095 17.38 25.81 13.97
N PHE A 1096 16.65 26.25 12.95
CA PHE A 1096 17.24 26.56 11.64
C PHE A 1096 18.12 27.81 11.68
N GLU A 1097 17.77 28.81 12.50
CA GLU A 1097 18.67 29.94 12.82
C GLU A 1097 19.95 29.49 13.54
N SER A 1098 19.84 28.54 14.48
CA SER A 1098 20.99 28.09 15.26
C SER A 1098 21.96 27.21 14.47
N ILE A 1099 21.53 26.70 13.31
CA ILE A 1099 22.37 26.00 12.32
C ILE A 1099 22.94 26.98 11.27
N ASP A 1100 22.22 28.04 10.91
CA ASP A 1100 22.66 29.08 9.93
C ASP A 1100 23.92 29.85 10.37
N VAL A 1101 24.18 29.89 11.68
CA VAL A 1101 25.42 30.45 12.25
C VAL A 1101 26.56 29.43 12.36
N ALA A 1102 26.27 28.14 12.15
CA ALA A 1102 27.22 27.05 12.38
C ALA A 1102 27.86 26.54 11.07
N LEU A 1103 27.12 26.50 9.96
CA LEU A 1103 27.62 26.07 8.64
C LEU A 1103 27.07 26.94 7.48
N PRO A 1104 27.80 27.01 6.34
CA PRO A 1104 27.35 27.74 5.15
C PRO A 1104 26.01 27.28 4.55
N ARG A 1105 25.32 28.20 3.88
CA ARG A 1105 24.01 27.96 3.25
C ARG A 1105 24.07 27.08 1.99
N ASP A 1106 25.23 27.01 1.36
CA ASP A 1106 25.56 26.14 0.23
C ASP A 1106 26.20 24.79 0.64
N ASP A 1107 26.48 24.59 1.94
CA ASP A 1107 27.09 23.35 2.41
C ASP A 1107 26.15 22.14 2.20
N LYS A 1108 26.61 21.18 1.39
CA LYS A 1108 25.84 20.00 1.00
C LYS A 1108 25.57 19.05 2.17
N THR A 1109 26.50 18.96 3.13
CA THR A 1109 26.34 18.10 4.31
C THR A 1109 25.34 18.69 5.30
N ARG A 1110 25.29 20.02 5.44
CA ARG A 1110 24.25 20.75 6.16
C ARG A 1110 22.87 20.55 5.53
N ILE A 1111 22.76 20.69 4.20
CA ILE A 1111 21.51 20.43 3.45
C ILE A 1111 21.02 19.00 3.69
N SER A 1112 21.87 17.98 3.50
CA SER A 1112 21.50 16.58 3.76
C SER A 1112 21.14 16.32 5.23
N THR A 1113 21.81 16.98 6.18
CA THR A 1113 21.52 16.81 7.62
C THR A 1113 20.17 17.41 7.99
N GLU A 1114 19.84 18.62 7.52
CA GLU A 1114 18.51 19.22 7.72
C GLU A 1114 17.42 18.36 7.07
N GLN A 1115 17.67 17.86 5.86
CA GLN A 1115 16.72 17.03 5.12
C GLN A 1115 16.46 15.66 5.76
N HIS A 1116 17.50 14.96 6.22
CA HIS A 1116 17.36 13.59 6.73
C HIS A 1116 17.18 13.50 8.25
N CYS A 1117 17.56 14.52 9.02
CA CYS A 1117 17.44 14.52 10.48
C CYS A 1117 16.38 15.49 11.03
N LEU A 1118 15.97 16.56 10.34
CA LEU A 1118 15.01 17.54 10.87
C LEU A 1118 13.70 17.60 10.07
N ALA A 1119 13.77 17.57 8.73
CA ALA A 1119 12.59 17.69 7.87
C ALA A 1119 11.60 16.52 8.07
N ARG A 1120 12.12 15.32 8.34
CA ARG A 1120 11.31 14.12 8.67
C ARG A 1120 10.39 14.36 9.87
N ASP A 1121 10.93 14.96 10.92
CA ASP A 1121 10.22 15.20 12.18
C ASP A 1121 9.18 16.33 12.00
N ILE A 1122 9.56 17.40 11.28
CA ILE A 1122 8.65 18.48 10.84
C ILE A 1122 7.48 17.92 10.01
N ILE A 1123 7.74 16.99 9.09
CA ILE A 1123 6.71 16.36 8.26
C ILE A 1123 5.80 15.48 9.11
N SER A 1124 6.33 14.70 10.06
CA SER A 1124 5.53 13.92 11.02
C SER A 1124 4.57 14.80 11.83
N LEU A 1125 5.03 15.98 12.27
CA LEU A 1125 4.22 16.96 13.02
C LEU A 1125 3.07 17.60 12.21
N ILE A 1126 3.21 17.70 10.88
CA ILE A 1126 2.29 18.42 9.98
C ILE A 1126 1.39 17.46 9.18
N ALA A 1127 1.96 16.41 8.61
CA ALA A 1127 1.28 15.52 7.67
C ALA A 1127 0.46 14.42 8.35
N CYS A 1128 0.91 13.93 9.51
CA CYS A 1128 0.30 12.77 10.18
C CYS A 1128 -0.73 13.17 11.24
N GLU A 1129 -1.64 12.23 11.52
CA GLU A 1129 -2.63 12.30 12.61
C GLU A 1129 -2.76 10.91 13.28
N GLY A 1130 -3.39 10.85 14.46
CA GLY A 1130 -3.63 9.57 15.14
C GLY A 1130 -2.36 8.75 15.37
N ALA A 1131 -2.44 7.44 15.14
CA ALA A 1131 -1.31 6.53 15.31
C ALA A 1131 -0.15 6.76 14.30
N GLU A 1132 -0.40 7.38 13.15
CA GLU A 1132 0.67 7.69 12.17
C GLU A 1132 1.58 8.84 12.63
N ARG A 1133 1.13 9.66 13.59
CA ARG A 1133 1.92 10.77 14.13
C ARG A 1133 2.75 10.30 15.31
N VAL A 1134 4.04 10.08 15.05
CA VAL A 1134 5.04 9.70 16.06
C VAL A 1134 5.51 10.92 16.87
N GLU A 1135 5.67 12.08 16.22
CA GLU A 1135 6.20 13.28 16.88
C GLU A 1135 5.14 14.02 17.72
N ARG A 1136 5.37 14.05 19.04
CA ARG A 1136 4.36 14.44 20.05
C ARG A 1136 4.97 15.13 21.27
N HIS A 1137 5.75 16.19 21.04
CA HIS A 1137 6.41 16.97 22.09
C HIS A 1137 5.41 17.55 23.11
N GLU A 1138 5.81 17.55 24.39
CA GLU A 1138 5.09 18.19 25.48
C GLU A 1138 6.03 19.09 26.28
N VAL A 1139 5.58 20.32 26.56
CA VAL A 1139 6.25 21.26 27.47
C VAL A 1139 6.46 20.66 28.86
N PHE A 1140 7.57 21.00 29.49
CA PHE A 1140 8.02 20.42 30.76
C PHE A 1140 6.97 20.39 31.87
N GLY A 1141 6.08 21.39 31.92
CA GLY A 1141 4.99 21.43 32.90
C GLY A 1141 4.10 20.18 32.91
N LYS A 1142 3.91 19.54 31.75
CA LYS A 1142 3.16 18.27 31.62
C LYS A 1142 3.97 17.08 32.11
N TRP A 1143 5.24 16.96 31.71
CA TRP A 1143 6.13 15.91 32.21
C TRP A 1143 6.30 15.99 33.73
N LYS A 1144 6.50 17.19 34.29
CA LYS A 1144 6.53 17.49 35.73
C LYS A 1144 5.25 17.03 36.43
N ALA A 1145 4.08 17.18 35.80
CA ALA A 1145 2.83 16.64 36.32
C ALA A 1145 2.78 15.11 36.27
N ARG A 1146 3.10 14.47 35.13
CA ARG A 1146 3.09 12.99 34.97
C ARG A 1146 4.04 12.32 35.99
N PHE A 1147 5.26 12.82 36.14
CA PHE A 1147 6.22 12.32 37.13
C PHE A 1147 5.74 12.52 38.56
N ALA A 1148 5.19 13.70 38.91
CA ALA A 1148 4.66 13.96 40.25
C ALA A 1148 3.44 13.07 40.58
N MET A 1149 2.53 12.83 39.62
CA MET A 1149 1.38 11.93 39.79
C MET A 1149 1.81 10.47 39.96
N ALA A 1150 2.91 10.05 39.34
CA ALA A 1150 3.53 8.75 39.58
C ALA A 1150 4.35 8.68 40.88
N GLY A 1151 4.38 9.75 41.69
CA GLY A 1151 5.05 9.77 42.99
C GLY A 1151 6.56 10.05 42.93
N PHE A 1152 7.09 10.54 41.81
CA PHE A 1152 8.45 11.07 41.76
C PHE A 1152 8.55 12.46 42.40
N ARG A 1153 9.73 12.76 42.95
CA ARG A 1153 10.12 14.07 43.46
C ARG A 1153 11.30 14.59 42.64
N PRO A 1154 11.39 15.89 42.35
CA PRO A 1154 12.56 16.46 41.69
C PRO A 1154 13.86 16.15 42.43
N TYR A 1155 14.91 15.95 41.65
CA TYR A 1155 16.30 15.83 42.07
C TYR A 1155 17.08 16.96 41.37
N PRO A 1156 17.35 18.08 42.06
CA PRO A 1156 17.99 19.25 41.44
C PRO A 1156 19.38 18.92 40.87
N LEU A 1157 19.69 19.47 39.70
CA LEU A 1157 20.98 19.28 39.04
C LEU A 1157 22.10 20.06 39.77
N CYS A 1158 23.21 19.40 40.07
CA CYS A 1158 24.32 19.99 40.81
C CYS A 1158 25.00 21.13 40.05
N SER A 1159 25.28 22.24 40.76
CA SER A 1159 25.85 23.47 40.20
C SER A 1159 27.20 23.29 39.51
N LEU A 1160 27.95 22.22 39.82
CA LEU A 1160 29.16 21.83 39.10
C LEU A 1160 28.84 21.45 37.64
N VAL A 1161 27.81 20.62 37.43
CA VAL A 1161 27.31 20.21 36.11
C VAL A 1161 26.85 21.44 35.33
N ASN A 1162 26.09 22.32 36.00
CA ASN A 1162 25.54 23.54 35.41
C ASN A 1162 26.67 24.50 34.97
N ASN A 1163 27.83 24.48 35.65
CA ASN A 1163 29.00 25.26 35.26
C ASN A 1163 29.80 24.59 34.13
N THR A 1164 29.99 23.26 34.13
CA THR A 1164 30.58 22.54 33.00
C THR A 1164 29.79 22.75 31.70
N ILE A 1165 28.46 22.81 31.77
CA ILE A 1165 27.59 23.11 30.64
C ILE A 1165 27.74 24.56 30.17
N LYS A 1166 27.95 25.54 31.06
CA LYS A 1166 28.25 26.92 30.65
C LYS A 1166 29.57 26.97 29.87
N THR A 1167 30.62 26.32 30.37
CA THR A 1167 31.92 26.23 29.68
C THR A 1167 31.81 25.52 28.33
N LEU A 1168 30.96 24.49 28.18
CA LEU A 1168 30.66 23.92 26.86
C LEU A 1168 30.03 24.96 25.92
N LEU A 1169 29.10 25.78 26.40
CA LEU A 1169 28.41 26.76 25.56
C LEU A 1169 29.29 27.96 25.17
N ASP A 1170 30.42 28.18 25.84
CA ASP A 1170 31.43 29.17 25.43
C ASP A 1170 32.10 28.80 24.08
N ASP A 1171 32.11 27.50 23.70
CA ASP A 1171 32.55 27.02 22.38
C ASP A 1171 31.50 27.25 21.26
N TYR A 1172 30.28 27.66 21.61
CA TYR A 1172 29.14 27.83 20.70
C TYR A 1172 28.71 29.30 20.54
N HIS A 1173 27.89 29.59 19.52
CA HIS A 1173 27.45 30.96 19.26
C HIS A 1173 26.60 31.54 20.41
N ARG A 1174 26.99 32.72 20.92
CA ARG A 1174 26.40 33.52 22.02
C ARG A 1174 24.87 33.76 22.06
N CYS A 1175 24.11 33.28 21.06
CA CYS A 1175 22.66 33.25 21.12
C CYS A 1175 22.11 31.99 21.82
N TYR A 1176 22.91 30.93 21.99
CA TYR A 1176 22.59 29.87 22.94
C TYR A 1176 22.64 30.40 24.38
N ARG A 1177 21.69 30.00 25.21
CA ARG A 1177 21.59 30.41 26.61
C ARG A 1177 21.19 29.23 27.48
N LEU A 1178 21.90 29.04 28.59
CA LEU A 1178 21.52 28.13 29.66
C LEU A 1178 20.70 28.90 30.70
N GLU A 1179 19.54 28.37 31.07
CA GLU A 1179 18.72 28.90 32.16
C GLU A 1179 18.40 27.79 33.18
N GLU A 1180 18.38 28.15 34.46
CA GLU A 1180 18.10 27.22 35.57
C GLU A 1180 16.84 27.70 36.32
N ARG A 1181 15.82 26.85 36.43
CA ARG A 1181 14.54 27.14 37.11
C ARG A 1181 14.12 25.92 37.93
N ASP A 1182 13.75 26.08 39.19
CA ASP A 1182 13.33 24.98 40.09
C ASP A 1182 14.30 23.76 40.16
N GLY A 1183 15.59 23.94 39.88
CA GLY A 1183 16.58 22.85 39.78
C GLY A 1183 16.56 22.05 38.46
N VAL A 1184 15.88 22.59 37.44
CA VAL A 1184 15.75 22.07 36.07
C VAL A 1184 16.54 22.99 35.13
N LEU A 1185 17.28 22.40 34.19
CA LEU A 1185 18.03 23.16 33.18
C LEU A 1185 17.24 23.28 31.88
N TYR A 1186 17.36 24.44 31.24
CA TYR A 1186 16.82 24.72 29.91
C TYR A 1186 17.94 25.25 29.02
N LEU A 1187 18.08 24.68 27.83
CA LEU A 1187 18.86 25.23 26.74
C LEU A 1187 17.92 25.95 25.77
N GLY A 1188 18.17 27.23 25.55
CA GLY A 1188 17.43 28.05 24.59
C GLY A 1188 18.32 28.69 23.54
N TRP A 1189 17.70 29.09 22.44
CA TRP A 1189 18.29 29.93 21.40
C TRP A 1189 17.51 31.25 21.33
N LYS A 1190 18.22 32.38 21.50
CA LYS A 1190 17.60 33.70 21.73
C LYS A 1190 16.54 33.57 22.84
N SER A 1191 15.32 34.04 22.61
CA SER A 1191 14.18 33.95 23.53
C SER A 1191 13.50 32.58 23.59
N ARG A 1192 13.70 31.69 22.61
CA ARG A 1192 13.02 30.39 22.55
C ARG A 1192 13.77 29.35 23.39
N MET A 1193 13.06 28.65 24.27
CA MET A 1193 13.59 27.43 24.89
C MET A 1193 13.44 26.26 23.91
N LEU A 1194 14.48 25.42 23.80
CA LEU A 1194 14.55 24.30 22.86
C LEU A 1194 14.57 22.95 23.56
N VAL A 1195 15.43 22.78 24.57
CA VAL A 1195 15.57 21.50 25.30
C VAL A 1195 15.45 21.75 26.79
N VAL A 1196 14.70 20.89 27.48
CA VAL A 1196 14.64 20.82 28.94
C VAL A 1196 15.37 19.58 29.43
N SER A 1197 16.08 19.69 30.57
CA SER A 1197 16.71 18.56 31.25
C SER A 1197 16.43 18.58 32.74
N SER A 1198 15.98 17.44 33.27
CA SER A 1198 15.54 17.27 34.65
C SER A 1198 15.92 15.89 35.20
N ALA A 1199 15.99 15.78 36.53
CA ALA A 1199 16.19 14.51 37.22
C ALA A 1199 15.19 14.33 38.37
N TRP A 1200 14.93 13.06 38.72
CA TRP A 1200 13.79 12.63 39.54
C TRP A 1200 14.15 11.44 40.44
N ARG A 1201 13.42 11.25 41.54
CA ARG A 1201 13.57 10.12 42.50
C ARG A 1201 12.26 9.70 43.15
#